data_AF-A0A100IT91-F1
#
_entry.id   AF-A0A100IT91-F1
#
_cell.length_a   1.000
_cell.length_b   1.000
_cell.length_c   1.000
_cell.angle_alpha   90.00
_cell.angle_beta   90.00
_cell.angle_gamma   90.00
#
_symmetry.space_group_name_H-M   'P 1'
#
loop_
_entity.id
_entity.type
_entity.pdbx_description
1 polymer ?
#
loop_
_entity_poly.entity_id
_entity_poly.type
_entity_poly.pdbx_seq_one_letter_code
_entity_poly.pdbx_strand_id
1 'polypeptide(L)'
;MPFSKKPAFDDLPLDKSGPPGNAWGLFGPDDQCGMLNLLTPDRTRAAASEIRDGIRISTDWPLDRITTPAFNRVPFAQTISNIAPTSVNDDILHFNTQSSSQWDGLRHFGYQEQRLYFNGRTLDDILTTKVNGIHGAYFHPQMAILDKFILMVHAAWVETGGIIGRGVLLDYVAWAEANHVPVKPFTSQSITVAVLEEVAQAQGTELKPGDILFIRAGWGRGYAQLSQDEISAMAIISTPPAIGIESSEATLRWLWEKEFAAVASDTPSFEAWPCQDFNYWLHEWLLAGWGLPIGEMFDLEQLSEECRKRQRWSFFFTSVPLKPRQYIPTSSDSMAEIDNKASSRHVESTGKPLDLVDESFEGLTPEEERALEKRLVRKIDLHLISSLFLLFIFNILDRSNIANARLGGLQEDLGLSDTQYQTAVAIMFVGYLVGQVPSNILLTRLKPSRYIPAAIFVWGGISICMAAVHGYAGIICVRIFLGFAESPFFPGALLLISSWYKPSEIAVRVAVVYCGNTIANGFGSMFAAGVMSGLNGKGGLEGWRWLFIIEGAGTMVAGLLAVALLPDFPRSGQRKWLSEQEQRFSEWRLARAANDEVDENGSIREGLRDALLDPKAWMLILIQVCQLTSQSWTYFFPTIVKTLGFSNIITLLITAPVYVFGFITALGNSFIANRTSQRAVLIAWPLIIDIVGNVMVISSRATAVRYIGMFLMCAGSYSAFNVVQAWIASTIPRTRTKRAIVYALVNLFGNSSNIYGSYFFPTSDSPQYRPGGITLSAFAAAGIVLTGLLALYLHTLNVKAQKAEEEDGQIRYKYIW
;
A
#
# COMPACT_ATOMS: atom_id res chain seq x y z
N MET A 1 35.28 27.50 4.09
CA MET A 1 35.77 28.86 3.76
C MET A 1 35.77 29.00 2.26
N PRO A 2 35.30 30.09 1.64
CA PRO A 2 35.49 30.29 0.21
C PRO A 2 36.99 30.50 -0.04
N PHE A 3 37.59 29.67 -0.89
CA PHE A 3 38.97 29.88 -1.34
C PHE A 3 39.05 31.24 -2.04
N SER A 4 40.02 32.08 -1.64
CA SER A 4 40.14 33.44 -2.18
C SER A 4 40.83 33.52 -3.54
N LYS A 5 41.34 32.41 -4.08
CA LYS A 5 41.86 32.33 -5.45
C LYS A 5 41.92 30.88 -5.94
N LYS A 6 41.25 30.59 -7.06
CA LYS A 6 41.36 29.31 -7.78
C LYS A 6 42.76 29.18 -8.41
N PRO A 7 43.40 28.00 -8.40
CA PRO A 7 44.68 27.78 -9.07
C PRO A 7 44.57 27.96 -10.59
N ALA A 8 45.64 28.44 -11.23
CA ALA A 8 45.69 28.58 -12.67
C ALA A 8 45.72 27.18 -13.32
N PHE A 9 45.33 27.08 -14.60
CA PHE A 9 45.38 25.79 -15.31
C PHE A 9 46.77 25.12 -15.25
N ASP A 10 47.84 25.92 -15.32
CA ASP A 10 49.23 25.44 -15.28
C ASP A 10 49.67 24.92 -13.90
N ASP A 11 48.89 25.17 -12.84
CA ASP A 11 49.16 24.64 -11.51
C ASP A 11 48.67 23.18 -11.35
N LEU A 12 47.81 22.70 -12.26
CA LEU A 12 47.29 21.33 -12.27
C LEU A 12 48.39 20.32 -12.69
N PRO A 13 48.39 19.10 -12.14
CA PRO A 13 47.45 18.55 -11.16
C PRO A 13 47.65 19.11 -9.75
N LEU A 14 46.59 19.24 -8.96
CA LEU A 14 46.68 19.63 -7.55
C LEU A 14 47.22 18.48 -6.68
N ASP A 15 46.71 17.27 -6.88
CA ASP A 15 47.31 16.08 -6.30
C ASP A 15 48.39 15.54 -7.24
N LYS A 16 49.66 15.73 -6.87
CA LYS A 16 50.82 15.28 -7.65
C LYS A 16 50.97 13.76 -7.71
N SER A 17 50.22 13.01 -6.89
CA SER A 17 50.17 11.55 -6.96
C SER A 17 49.10 11.03 -7.92
N GLY A 18 48.18 11.90 -8.37
CA GLY A 18 47.09 11.57 -9.28
C GLY A 18 47.43 11.73 -10.78
N PRO A 19 46.46 11.46 -11.66
CA PRO A 19 46.60 11.59 -13.11
C PRO A 19 46.78 13.05 -13.54
N PRO A 20 47.30 13.30 -14.77
CA PRO A 20 47.51 14.66 -15.29
C PRO A 20 46.24 15.52 -15.20
N GLY A 21 46.42 16.78 -14.77
CA GLY A 21 45.32 17.76 -14.81
C GLY A 21 44.29 17.68 -13.70
N ASN A 22 44.39 16.74 -12.75
CA ASN A 22 43.40 16.59 -11.70
C ASN A 22 43.30 17.84 -10.79
N ALA A 23 42.09 18.14 -10.33
CA ALA A 23 41.82 19.20 -9.36
C ALA A 23 41.43 18.64 -7.99
N TRP A 24 41.96 17.46 -7.65
CA TRP A 24 41.53 16.73 -6.46
C TRP A 24 41.88 17.49 -5.18
N GLY A 25 40.93 17.51 -4.25
CA GLY A 25 41.03 18.28 -3.01
C GLY A 25 40.76 19.80 -3.13
N LEU A 26 40.42 20.32 -4.32
CA LEU A 26 40.14 21.75 -4.51
C LEU A 26 39.08 22.29 -3.54
N PHE A 27 38.00 21.54 -3.31
CA PHE A 27 36.92 21.91 -2.38
C PHE A 27 36.98 21.14 -1.05
N GLY A 28 38.12 20.50 -0.76
CA GLY A 28 38.34 19.66 0.41
C GLY A 28 38.50 18.18 0.07
N PRO A 29 39.08 17.38 1.00
CA PRO A 29 39.42 15.97 0.76
C PRO A 29 38.20 15.05 0.63
N ASP A 30 37.05 15.46 1.17
CA ASP A 30 35.80 14.69 1.18
C ASP A 30 34.78 15.22 0.15
N ASP A 31 35.20 16.07 -0.78
CA ASP A 31 34.32 16.64 -1.79
C ASP A 31 33.75 15.56 -2.73
N GLN A 32 32.45 15.67 -3.00
CA GLN A 32 31.68 14.81 -3.90
C GLN A 32 30.78 15.62 -4.85
N CYS A 33 30.85 16.96 -4.78
CA CYS A 33 30.10 17.87 -5.65
C CYS A 33 30.98 18.43 -6.77
N GLY A 34 32.31 18.45 -6.62
CA GLY A 34 33.22 18.94 -7.63
C GLY A 34 32.92 20.41 -7.97
N MET A 35 32.85 20.71 -9.26
CA MET A 35 32.62 22.08 -9.73
C MET A 35 31.21 22.62 -9.42
N LEU A 36 30.25 21.77 -9.01
CA LEU A 36 28.96 22.24 -8.51
C LEU A 36 29.08 23.06 -7.22
N ASN A 37 30.20 22.97 -6.48
CA ASN A 37 30.48 23.87 -5.36
C ASN A 37 30.56 25.35 -5.78
N LEU A 38 30.71 25.64 -7.08
CA LEU A 38 30.64 26.98 -7.62
C LEU A 38 29.21 27.56 -7.63
N LEU A 39 28.17 26.73 -7.47
CA LEU A 39 26.78 27.15 -7.28
C LEU A 39 26.55 27.54 -5.81
N THR A 40 27.23 28.60 -5.37
CA THR A 40 27.11 29.09 -4.00
C THR A 40 25.71 29.67 -3.76
N PRO A 41 25.25 29.74 -2.49
CA PRO A 41 23.94 30.33 -2.17
C PRO A 41 23.72 31.74 -2.77
N ASP A 42 24.78 32.56 -2.85
CA ASP A 42 24.71 33.89 -3.45
C ASP A 42 24.58 33.85 -4.97
N ARG A 43 25.29 32.95 -5.65
CA ARG A 43 25.18 32.77 -7.11
C ARG A 43 23.82 32.16 -7.50
N THR A 44 23.34 31.16 -6.76
CA THR A 44 22.00 30.58 -6.95
C THR A 44 20.92 31.64 -6.72
N ARG A 45 21.06 32.50 -5.69
CA ARG A 45 20.15 33.62 -5.45
C ARG A 45 20.21 34.64 -6.60
N ALA A 46 21.40 34.99 -7.08
CA ALA A 46 21.57 35.95 -8.17
C ALA A 46 20.94 35.44 -9.48
N ALA A 47 21.02 34.14 -9.74
CA ALA A 47 20.40 33.51 -10.91
C ALA A 47 18.88 33.73 -10.97
N ALA A 48 18.20 33.89 -9.83
CA ALA A 48 16.76 34.18 -9.81
C ALA A 48 16.40 35.47 -10.58
N SER A 49 17.33 36.42 -10.75
CA SER A 49 17.14 37.64 -11.55
C SER A 49 17.03 37.39 -13.07
N GLU A 50 17.37 36.18 -13.53
CA GLU A 50 17.17 35.75 -14.92
C GLU A 50 15.69 35.39 -15.18
N ILE A 51 14.86 35.19 -14.14
CA ILE A 51 13.41 34.95 -14.27
C ILE A 51 12.70 36.28 -14.56
N ARG A 52 12.55 36.60 -15.85
CA ARG A 52 11.94 37.88 -16.30
C ARG A 52 10.57 37.73 -16.94
N ASP A 53 10.44 36.76 -17.85
CA ASP A 53 9.28 36.68 -18.76
C ASP A 53 8.26 35.61 -18.34
N GLY A 54 8.56 34.78 -17.33
CA GLY A 54 7.69 33.69 -16.87
C GLY A 54 7.56 32.50 -17.83
N ILE A 55 8.34 32.49 -18.92
CA ILE A 55 8.36 31.39 -19.89
C ILE A 55 9.12 30.20 -19.32
N ARG A 56 8.56 29.01 -19.50
CA ARG A 56 9.12 27.74 -19.05
C ARG A 56 9.39 26.87 -20.26
N ILE A 57 10.60 26.31 -20.33
CA ILE A 57 11.09 25.50 -21.44
C ILE A 57 11.59 24.20 -20.85
N SER A 58 11.12 23.07 -21.38
CA SER A 58 11.68 21.76 -21.06
C SER A 58 12.91 21.55 -21.92
N THR A 59 14.02 21.15 -21.31
CA THR A 59 15.24 20.78 -22.04
C THR A 59 15.44 19.26 -22.08
N ASP A 60 14.44 18.50 -21.62
CA ASP A 60 14.46 17.04 -21.62
C ASP A 60 13.90 16.49 -22.94
N TRP A 61 14.62 15.55 -23.54
CA TRP A 61 14.09 14.71 -24.61
C TRP A 61 13.08 13.69 -24.08
N PRO A 62 12.06 13.35 -24.89
CA PRO A 62 11.20 12.20 -24.59
C PRO A 62 12.03 10.94 -24.37
N LEU A 63 11.68 10.14 -23.35
CA LEU A 63 12.44 8.94 -23.00
C LEU A 63 12.42 7.86 -24.09
N ASP A 64 11.46 7.92 -25.02
CA ASP A 64 11.29 7.03 -26.17
C ASP A 64 11.92 7.58 -27.46
N ARG A 65 12.59 8.74 -27.41
CA ARG A 65 13.14 9.41 -28.60
C ARG A 65 14.17 8.55 -29.33
N ILE A 66 15.01 7.84 -28.58
CA ILE A 66 15.97 6.88 -29.12
C ILE A 66 15.34 5.49 -29.04
N THR A 67 14.70 5.07 -30.13
CA THR A 67 13.97 3.79 -30.22
C THR A 67 14.91 2.58 -30.28
N THR A 68 16.12 2.76 -30.81
CA THR A 68 17.18 1.75 -30.84
C THR A 68 18.45 2.33 -30.21
N PRO A 69 18.63 2.22 -28.88
CA PRO A 69 19.82 2.70 -28.20
C PRO A 69 21.09 1.99 -28.68
N ALA A 70 22.19 2.72 -28.81
CA ALA A 70 23.52 2.16 -29.06
C ALA A 70 24.05 1.43 -27.80
N PHE A 71 25.22 0.78 -27.92
CA PHE A 71 25.92 0.10 -26.82
C PHE A 71 25.13 -1.03 -26.13
N ASN A 72 24.23 -1.71 -26.86
CA ASN A 72 23.35 -2.75 -26.32
C ASN A 72 22.50 -2.27 -25.12
N ARG A 73 22.22 -0.97 -25.00
CA ARG A 73 21.36 -0.43 -23.93
C ARG A 73 19.91 -0.89 -24.13
N VAL A 74 19.18 -1.11 -23.04
CA VAL A 74 17.76 -1.47 -23.12
C VAL A 74 16.97 -0.31 -23.71
N PRO A 75 16.10 -0.55 -24.70
CA PRO A 75 15.15 0.45 -25.16
C PRO A 75 14.17 0.83 -24.05
N PHE A 76 13.66 2.06 -24.11
CA PHE A 76 12.61 2.53 -23.22
C PHE A 76 11.34 1.68 -23.40
N ALA A 77 10.73 1.31 -22.27
CA ALA A 77 9.42 0.67 -22.21
C ALA A 77 8.56 1.33 -21.12
N GLN A 78 7.34 1.71 -21.48
CA GLN A 78 6.33 2.23 -20.56
C GLN A 78 5.14 1.28 -20.52
N THR A 79 4.73 0.90 -19.32
CA THR A 79 3.48 0.16 -19.10
C THR A 79 2.53 1.01 -18.29
N ILE A 80 1.38 1.34 -18.89
CA ILE A 80 0.31 2.05 -18.22
C ILE A 80 -0.59 1.02 -17.52
N SER A 81 -0.41 0.88 -16.21
CA SER A 81 -1.23 0.03 -15.37
C SER A 81 -2.53 0.76 -15.00
N ASN A 82 -3.59 0.50 -15.77
CA ASN A 82 -4.91 0.97 -15.41
C ASN A 82 -5.42 0.17 -14.20
N ILE A 83 -5.70 0.85 -13.10
CA ILE A 83 -6.29 0.27 -11.90
C ILE A 83 -7.81 0.12 -12.12
N ALA A 84 -8.18 -0.68 -13.12
CA ALA A 84 -9.58 -0.94 -13.42
C ALA A 84 -10.26 -1.50 -12.16
N PRO A 85 -11.47 -1.02 -11.83
CA PRO A 85 -12.35 -0.19 -12.65
C PRO A 85 -12.25 1.33 -12.40
N THR A 86 -11.23 1.77 -11.67
CA THR A 86 -10.97 3.19 -11.48
C THR A 86 -10.31 3.76 -12.74
N SER A 87 -10.54 5.04 -13.03
CA SER A 87 -9.85 5.73 -14.13
C SER A 87 -8.49 6.25 -13.65
N VAL A 88 -7.73 5.40 -12.97
CA VAL A 88 -6.38 5.69 -12.47
C VAL A 88 -5.41 4.85 -13.29
N ASN A 89 -4.40 5.50 -13.82
CA ASN A 89 -3.33 4.90 -14.59
C ASN A 89 -2.04 5.14 -13.82
N ASP A 90 -1.32 4.09 -13.50
CA ASP A 90 0.06 4.18 -13.02
C ASP A 90 1.01 3.88 -14.17
N ASP A 91 2.05 4.68 -14.35
CA ASP A 91 3.08 4.45 -15.35
C ASP A 91 4.26 3.68 -14.75
N ILE A 92 4.60 2.54 -15.34
CA ILE A 92 5.81 1.79 -15.04
C ILE A 92 6.80 2.06 -16.17
N LEU A 93 7.91 2.73 -15.85
CA LEU A 93 8.97 3.08 -16.80
C LEU A 93 10.16 2.13 -16.61
N HIS A 94 10.60 1.48 -17.68
CA HIS A 94 11.82 0.69 -17.74
C HIS A 94 12.73 1.27 -18.82
N PHE A 95 13.88 1.83 -18.44
CA PHE A 95 14.75 2.54 -19.37
C PHE A 95 16.19 2.62 -18.89
N ASN A 96 17.13 2.73 -19.84
CA ASN A 96 18.51 3.08 -19.54
C ASN A 96 18.64 4.61 -19.50
N THR A 97 19.24 5.16 -18.45
CA THR A 97 19.32 6.63 -18.24
C THR A 97 20.12 7.38 -19.30
N GLN A 98 20.95 6.70 -20.11
CA GLN A 98 21.68 7.28 -21.24
C GLN A 98 20.97 7.02 -22.59
N SER A 99 19.63 6.93 -22.57
CA SER A 99 18.79 6.79 -23.78
C SER A 99 17.95 8.03 -24.09
N SER A 100 18.10 9.08 -23.28
CA SER A 100 17.53 10.42 -23.43
C SER A 100 18.36 11.40 -22.60
N SER A 101 18.03 12.70 -22.59
CA SER A 101 18.79 13.75 -21.90
C SER A 101 19.24 13.35 -20.49
N GLN A 102 20.54 13.44 -20.23
CA GLN A 102 21.13 12.96 -18.99
C GLN A 102 22.29 13.82 -18.52
N TRP A 103 22.59 13.69 -17.22
CA TRP A 103 23.82 14.19 -16.62
C TRP A 103 24.76 13.03 -16.31
N ASP A 104 25.97 13.08 -16.84
CA ASP A 104 27.04 12.18 -16.46
C ASP A 104 27.64 12.61 -15.14
N GLY A 105 27.58 11.69 -14.18
CA GLY A 105 28.11 11.87 -12.84
C GLY A 105 29.59 11.52 -12.74
N LEU A 106 30.20 11.82 -11.59
CA LEU A 106 31.64 11.71 -11.32
C LEU A 106 32.21 10.27 -11.33
N ARG A 107 31.35 9.28 -11.57
CA ARG A 107 31.68 7.85 -11.68
C ARG A 107 31.35 7.27 -13.06
N HIS A 108 30.75 8.08 -13.93
CA HIS A 108 30.33 7.64 -15.25
C HIS A 108 31.54 7.25 -16.10
N PHE A 109 32.54 8.15 -16.11
CA PHE A 109 33.77 7.98 -16.87
C PHE A 109 34.97 8.31 -15.99
N GLY A 110 35.88 7.35 -15.83
CA GLY A 110 37.14 7.51 -15.13
C GLY A 110 38.30 7.75 -16.10
N TYR A 111 39.48 8.08 -15.57
CA TYR A 111 40.72 8.01 -16.35
C TYR A 111 40.97 6.57 -16.78
N GLN A 112 41.08 6.32 -18.08
CA GLN A 112 41.14 4.96 -18.62
C GLN A 112 42.49 4.28 -18.30
N GLU A 113 43.59 5.02 -18.35
CA GLU A 113 44.93 4.49 -18.07
C GLU A 113 45.11 4.18 -16.58
N GLN A 114 44.78 5.13 -15.70
CA GLN A 114 44.98 5.01 -14.25
C GLN A 114 43.85 4.25 -13.55
N ARG A 115 42.68 4.11 -14.20
CA ARG A 115 41.46 3.49 -13.65
C ARG A 115 40.97 4.15 -12.36
N LEU A 116 41.10 5.47 -12.31
CA LEU A 116 40.68 6.31 -11.19
C LEU A 116 39.54 7.23 -11.60
N TYR A 117 38.59 7.39 -10.69
CA TYR A 117 37.48 8.33 -10.75
C TYR A 117 37.82 9.59 -9.93
N PHE A 118 36.88 10.52 -9.85
CA PHE A 118 37.03 11.78 -9.13
C PHE A 118 37.60 11.61 -7.71
N ASN A 119 38.51 12.50 -7.28
CA ASN A 119 39.20 12.43 -5.99
C ASN A 119 39.89 11.08 -5.71
N GLY A 120 40.52 10.48 -6.74
CA GLY A 120 41.37 9.31 -6.60
C GLY A 120 40.65 8.01 -6.26
N ARG A 121 39.32 7.95 -6.48
CA ARG A 121 38.53 6.77 -6.12
C ARG A 121 38.70 5.67 -7.15
N THR A 122 38.91 4.45 -6.68
CA THR A 122 39.01 3.26 -7.52
C THR A 122 37.62 2.73 -7.89
N LEU A 123 37.55 1.82 -8.87
CA LEU A 123 36.30 1.09 -9.14
C LEU A 123 35.78 0.35 -7.90
N ASP A 124 36.68 -0.20 -7.07
CA ASP A 124 36.28 -0.85 -5.83
C ASP A 124 35.60 0.14 -4.89
N ASP A 125 36.19 1.32 -4.66
CA ASP A 125 35.60 2.37 -3.82
C ASP A 125 34.19 2.75 -4.30
N ILE A 126 34.00 2.83 -5.62
CA ILE A 126 32.72 3.16 -6.28
C ILE A 126 31.66 2.06 -6.07
N LEU A 127 32.06 0.79 -5.99
CA LEU A 127 31.16 -0.36 -5.83
C LEU A 127 30.90 -0.71 -4.35
N THR A 128 31.86 -0.50 -3.47
CA THR A 128 31.84 -0.97 -2.08
C THR A 128 31.54 0.13 -1.07
N THR A 129 31.72 1.40 -1.43
CA THR A 129 31.52 2.55 -0.53
C THR A 129 30.42 3.49 -1.03
N LYS A 130 30.10 4.50 -0.20
CA LYS A 130 29.17 5.58 -0.57
C LYS A 130 29.84 6.76 -1.27
N VAL A 131 31.17 6.75 -1.42
CA VAL A 131 31.96 7.88 -1.93
C VAL A 131 31.80 8.00 -3.45
N ASN A 132 31.60 9.23 -3.93
CA ASN A 132 31.17 9.52 -5.31
C ASN A 132 29.99 8.62 -5.71
N GLY A 133 29.08 8.40 -4.75
CA GLY A 133 28.06 7.36 -4.81
C GLY A 133 26.90 7.71 -5.74
N ILE A 134 26.32 6.68 -6.37
CA ILE A 134 24.88 6.64 -6.75
C ILE A 134 24.02 6.18 -5.57
N HIS A 135 24.73 5.62 -4.58
CA HIS A 135 24.32 4.70 -3.54
C HIS A 135 23.81 3.34 -4.06
N GLY A 136 24.76 2.53 -4.56
CA GLY A 136 24.70 1.05 -4.48
C GLY A 136 24.57 0.30 -5.81
N ALA A 137 25.68 0.07 -6.52
CA ALA A 137 25.75 -0.92 -7.59
C ALA A 137 26.33 -2.22 -7.02
N TYR A 138 25.49 -3.13 -6.51
CA TYR A 138 25.97 -4.48 -6.19
C TYR A 138 25.86 -5.38 -7.43
N PHE A 139 27.01 -5.80 -7.95
CA PHE A 139 27.09 -6.90 -8.91
C PHE A 139 26.94 -8.22 -8.14
N HIS A 140 25.80 -8.90 -8.32
CA HIS A 140 25.65 -10.28 -7.84
C HIS A 140 26.27 -11.24 -8.88
N PRO A 141 27.28 -12.09 -8.56
CA PRO A 141 27.98 -12.93 -9.55
C PRO A 141 27.15 -14.08 -10.14
N GLN A 142 25.88 -14.25 -9.73
CA GLN A 142 25.04 -15.39 -10.12
C GLN A 142 23.69 -15.00 -10.76
N MET A 143 23.53 -13.77 -11.26
CA MET A 143 22.35 -13.45 -12.09
C MET A 143 22.56 -13.90 -13.55
N ALA A 144 21.65 -14.76 -14.00
CA ALA A 144 21.54 -15.20 -15.39
C ALA A 144 21.23 -14.01 -16.31
N ILE A 145 22.15 -13.73 -17.23
CA ILE A 145 22.16 -13.07 -18.56
C ILE A 145 21.09 -12.02 -19.00
N LEU A 146 20.00 -11.71 -18.29
CA LEU A 146 18.96 -10.79 -18.81
C LEU A 146 18.68 -9.48 -18.04
N ASP A 147 19.16 -9.29 -16.82
CA ASP A 147 18.95 -8.01 -16.08
C ASP A 147 20.28 -7.37 -15.67
N LYS A 148 20.92 -6.68 -16.61
CA LYS A 148 22.18 -5.94 -16.37
C LYS A 148 22.06 -4.45 -16.70
N PHE A 149 21.31 -3.68 -15.91
CA PHE A 149 21.39 -2.21 -15.99
C PHE A 149 21.24 -1.58 -14.60
N ILE A 150 22.30 -0.92 -14.15
CA ILE A 150 22.30 -0.18 -12.89
C ILE A 150 22.21 1.32 -13.21
N LEU A 151 21.20 1.98 -12.63
CA LEU A 151 20.97 3.42 -12.69
C LEU A 151 22.19 4.19 -12.18
N MET A 152 22.58 5.28 -12.84
CA MET A 152 23.64 6.19 -12.39
C MET A 152 23.06 7.57 -12.06
N VAL A 153 22.90 7.91 -10.78
CA VAL A 153 22.61 9.30 -10.34
C VAL A 153 23.32 9.61 -9.03
N HIS A 154 24.16 10.65 -9.00
CA HIS A 154 24.95 10.97 -7.80
C HIS A 154 24.09 11.53 -6.66
N ALA A 155 24.05 10.82 -5.54
CA ALA A 155 23.22 11.18 -4.40
C ALA A 155 23.65 12.50 -3.74
N ALA A 156 24.95 12.83 -3.76
CA ALA A 156 25.48 14.09 -3.24
C ALA A 156 24.87 15.31 -3.94
N TRP A 157 24.67 15.25 -5.27
CA TRP A 157 24.09 16.37 -6.02
C TRP A 157 22.62 16.57 -5.68
N VAL A 158 21.87 15.47 -5.50
CA VAL A 158 20.46 15.55 -5.13
C VAL A 158 20.29 16.03 -3.68
N GLU A 159 21.18 15.62 -2.77
CA GLU A 159 21.19 16.05 -1.37
C GLU A 159 21.55 17.53 -1.22
N THR A 160 22.37 18.09 -2.11
CA THR A 160 22.71 19.52 -2.12
C THR A 160 21.73 20.40 -2.90
N GLY A 161 20.64 19.82 -3.42
CA GLY A 161 19.54 20.56 -4.07
C GLY A 161 19.58 20.55 -5.60
N GLY A 162 20.44 19.75 -6.22
CA GLY A 162 20.57 19.60 -7.67
C GLY A 162 21.43 20.67 -8.33
N ILE A 163 21.28 20.81 -9.65
CA ILE A 163 22.00 21.79 -10.46
C ILE A 163 21.08 22.99 -10.67
N ILE A 164 21.26 24.04 -9.85
CA ILE A 164 20.41 25.24 -9.87
C ILE A 164 21.29 26.48 -9.94
N GLY A 165 21.15 27.23 -11.04
CA GLY A 165 21.98 28.39 -11.29
C GLY A 165 21.63 29.13 -12.57
N ARG A 166 22.57 29.94 -13.05
CA ARG A 166 22.43 30.69 -14.28
C ARG A 166 22.92 29.84 -15.45
N GLY A 167 22.02 29.49 -16.35
CA GLY A 167 22.34 28.83 -17.62
C GLY A 167 22.71 29.86 -18.69
N VAL A 168 23.63 29.51 -19.57
CA VAL A 168 24.02 30.30 -20.75
C VAL A 168 24.09 29.40 -21.98
N LEU A 169 23.45 29.82 -23.08
CA LEU A 169 23.40 29.07 -24.34
C LEU A 169 24.30 29.68 -25.41
N LEU A 170 25.31 28.93 -25.84
CA LEU A 170 26.06 29.21 -27.07
C LEU A 170 25.41 28.44 -28.23
N ASP A 171 24.75 29.18 -29.13
CA ASP A 171 23.97 28.63 -30.24
C ASP A 171 24.83 28.56 -31.51
N TYR A 172 25.72 27.56 -31.55
CA TYR A 172 26.65 27.35 -32.66
C TYR A 172 25.90 27.18 -33.99
N VAL A 173 24.79 26.42 -34.00
CA VAL A 173 24.03 26.18 -35.23
C VAL A 173 23.51 27.48 -35.84
N ALA A 174 22.88 28.35 -35.03
CA ALA A 174 22.37 29.62 -35.55
C ALA A 174 23.49 30.53 -36.05
N TRP A 175 24.63 30.54 -35.36
CA TRP A 175 25.83 31.26 -35.80
C TRP A 175 26.40 30.67 -37.10
N ALA A 176 26.49 29.35 -37.21
CA ALA A 176 27.01 28.65 -38.38
C ALA A 176 26.13 28.92 -39.62
N GLU A 177 24.81 28.87 -39.46
CA GLU A 177 23.85 29.24 -40.50
C GLU A 177 24.03 30.69 -40.97
N ALA A 178 24.18 31.63 -40.02
CA ALA A 178 24.41 33.04 -40.33
C ALA A 178 25.76 33.32 -41.02
N ASN A 179 26.76 32.48 -40.78
CA ASN A 179 28.11 32.60 -41.36
C ASN A 179 28.36 31.62 -42.52
N HIS A 180 27.32 30.93 -43.01
CA HIS A 180 27.42 29.94 -44.08
C HIS A 180 28.41 28.79 -43.81
N VAL A 181 28.61 28.44 -42.54
CA VAL A 181 29.40 27.28 -42.10
C VAL A 181 28.49 26.04 -42.10
N PRO A 182 28.84 24.97 -42.84
CA PRO A 182 28.03 23.76 -42.87
C PRO A 182 28.10 23.01 -41.54
N VAL A 183 26.94 22.72 -40.95
CA VAL A 183 26.81 21.86 -39.77
C VAL A 183 26.67 20.41 -40.21
N LYS A 184 27.54 19.52 -39.72
CA LYS A 184 27.58 18.10 -40.06
C LYS A 184 27.43 17.24 -38.79
N PRO A 185 26.19 17.05 -38.31
CA PRO A 185 25.87 16.38 -37.04
C PRO A 185 26.55 15.03 -36.80
N PHE A 186 26.60 14.19 -37.83
CA PHE A 186 27.03 12.79 -37.72
C PHE A 186 28.47 12.57 -38.22
N THR A 187 29.30 13.59 -38.07
CA THR A 187 30.73 13.57 -38.40
C THR A 187 31.52 14.16 -37.26
N SER A 188 32.82 13.89 -37.19
CA SER A 188 33.74 14.40 -36.15
C SER A 188 34.11 15.87 -36.34
N GLN A 189 33.14 16.71 -36.70
CA GLN A 189 33.33 18.14 -36.81
C GLN A 189 33.58 18.71 -35.41
N SER A 190 34.72 19.37 -35.23
CA SER A 190 35.09 19.98 -33.95
C SER A 190 34.70 21.45 -33.91
N ILE A 191 34.07 21.87 -32.81
CA ILE A 191 33.79 23.26 -32.49
C ILE A 191 34.92 23.74 -31.56
N THR A 192 35.75 24.65 -32.06
CA THR A 192 36.91 25.16 -31.32
C THR A 192 36.52 26.27 -30.34
N VAL A 193 37.36 26.52 -29.34
CA VAL A 193 37.18 27.64 -28.39
C VAL A 193 37.06 28.98 -29.10
N ALA A 194 37.87 29.22 -30.13
CA ALA A 194 37.82 30.46 -30.90
C ALA A 194 36.42 30.69 -31.48
N VAL A 195 35.81 29.64 -32.03
CA VAL A 195 34.44 29.69 -32.55
C VAL A 195 33.42 29.89 -31.43
N LEU A 196 33.57 29.21 -30.28
CA LEU A 196 32.66 29.41 -29.14
C LEU A 196 32.70 30.85 -28.60
N GLU A 197 33.87 31.47 -28.55
CA GLU A 197 34.03 32.90 -28.19
C GLU A 197 33.43 33.82 -29.27
N GLU A 198 33.59 33.49 -30.56
CA GLU A 198 32.91 34.22 -31.65
C GLU A 198 31.38 34.11 -31.56
N VAL A 199 30.85 32.94 -31.20
CA VAL A 199 29.41 32.73 -30.96
C VAL A 199 28.95 33.58 -29.78
N ALA A 200 29.66 33.53 -28.64
CA ALA A 200 29.33 34.34 -27.47
C ALA A 200 29.36 35.84 -27.79
N GLN A 201 30.37 36.29 -28.53
CA GLN A 201 30.51 37.67 -28.97
C GLN A 201 29.36 38.09 -29.90
N ALA A 202 28.99 37.25 -30.88
CA ALA A 202 27.90 37.52 -31.81
C ALA A 202 26.54 37.59 -31.11
N GLN A 203 26.34 36.78 -30.06
CA GLN A 203 25.12 36.80 -29.23
C GLN A 203 25.10 37.94 -28.19
N GLY A 204 26.26 38.57 -27.92
CA GLY A 204 26.42 39.48 -26.79
C GLY A 204 26.31 38.78 -25.43
N THR A 205 26.66 37.48 -25.37
CA THR A 205 26.56 36.66 -24.16
C THR A 205 27.83 36.79 -23.33
N GLU A 206 27.69 37.35 -22.12
CA GLU A 206 28.77 37.39 -21.13
C GLU A 206 28.81 36.07 -20.34
N LEU A 207 29.95 35.40 -20.30
CA LEU A 207 30.20 34.17 -19.54
C LEU A 207 30.75 34.51 -18.14
N LYS A 208 30.15 33.95 -17.09
CA LYS A 208 30.48 34.26 -15.68
C LYS A 208 30.87 33.01 -14.89
N PRO A 209 31.72 33.17 -13.86
CA PRO A 209 32.00 32.10 -12.93
C PRO A 209 30.74 31.52 -12.27
N GLY A 210 30.61 30.19 -12.31
CA GLY A 210 29.45 29.44 -11.83
C GLY A 210 28.31 29.30 -12.85
N ASP A 211 28.48 29.80 -14.08
CA ASP A 211 27.51 29.57 -15.15
C ASP A 211 27.42 28.06 -15.49
N ILE A 212 26.23 27.65 -15.94
CA ILE A 212 25.97 26.32 -16.49
C ILE A 212 25.93 26.49 -18.02
N LEU A 213 26.96 25.98 -18.69
CA LEU A 213 27.15 26.20 -20.12
C LEU A 213 26.33 25.20 -20.93
N PHE A 214 25.51 25.70 -21.86
CA PHE A 214 24.83 24.90 -22.87
C PHE A 214 25.39 25.22 -24.26
N ILE A 215 25.72 24.20 -25.03
CA ILE A 215 26.16 24.34 -26.42
C ILE A 215 25.18 23.61 -27.33
N ARG A 216 24.59 24.35 -28.26
CA ARG A 216 23.73 23.78 -29.30
C ARG A 216 24.54 23.58 -30.57
N ALA A 217 25.03 22.35 -30.75
CA ALA A 217 25.88 21.91 -31.85
C ALA A 217 25.08 21.39 -33.05
N GLY A 218 23.82 21.00 -32.86
CA GLY A 218 22.89 20.63 -33.94
C GLY A 218 22.75 19.14 -34.17
N TRP A 219 23.29 18.32 -33.28
CA TRP A 219 23.13 16.87 -33.34
C TRP A 219 21.67 16.47 -33.11
N GLY A 220 21.03 17.03 -32.09
CA GLY A 220 19.64 16.73 -31.80
C GLY A 220 18.68 17.11 -32.94
N ARG A 221 18.94 18.24 -33.60
CA ARG A 221 18.23 18.68 -34.81
C ARG A 221 18.44 17.71 -35.98
N GLY A 222 19.68 17.26 -36.19
CA GLY A 222 20.00 16.29 -37.24
C GLY A 222 19.33 14.95 -36.98
N TYR A 223 19.40 14.46 -35.74
CA TYR A 223 18.81 13.17 -35.34
C TYR A 223 17.30 13.13 -35.56
N ALA A 224 16.62 14.25 -35.29
CA ALA A 224 15.19 14.40 -35.54
C ALA A 224 14.77 14.23 -37.01
N GLN A 225 15.70 14.30 -37.97
CA GLN A 225 15.45 14.20 -39.40
C GLN A 225 15.76 12.81 -39.98
N LEU A 226 16.36 11.91 -39.20
CA LEU A 226 16.73 10.57 -39.64
C LEU A 226 15.50 9.66 -39.77
N SER A 227 15.56 8.76 -40.75
CA SER A 227 14.65 7.62 -40.85
C SER A 227 14.96 6.54 -39.81
N GLN A 228 14.00 5.66 -39.53
CA GLN A 228 14.20 4.56 -38.57
C GLN A 228 15.32 3.60 -39.01
N ASP A 229 15.49 3.38 -40.33
CA ASP A 229 16.57 2.55 -40.88
C ASP A 229 17.95 3.19 -40.62
N GLU A 230 18.07 4.51 -40.76
CA GLU A 230 19.30 5.25 -40.46
C GLU A 230 19.61 5.23 -38.95
N ILE A 231 18.59 5.37 -38.10
CA ILE A 231 18.74 5.24 -36.64
C ILE A 231 19.24 3.85 -36.26
N SER A 232 18.62 2.80 -36.79
CA SER A 232 19.04 1.41 -36.51
C SER A 232 20.43 1.11 -37.07
N ALA A 233 20.79 1.65 -38.24
CA ALA A 233 22.14 1.52 -38.80
C ALA A 233 23.18 2.21 -37.91
N MET A 234 22.88 3.40 -37.39
CA MET A 234 23.75 4.13 -36.47
C MET A 234 23.94 3.40 -35.14
N ALA A 235 22.90 2.74 -34.61
CA ALA A 235 22.96 2.00 -33.35
C ALA A 235 23.85 0.74 -33.40
N ILE A 236 24.09 0.18 -34.60
CA ILE A 236 25.00 -0.98 -34.81
C ILE A 236 26.47 -0.55 -34.71
N ILE A 237 26.78 0.72 -35.01
CA ILE A 237 28.14 1.24 -34.91
C ILE A 237 28.46 1.37 -33.42
N SER A 238 29.57 0.76 -32.98
CA SER A 238 29.94 0.72 -31.55
C SER A 238 30.04 2.11 -30.93
N THR A 239 30.51 3.09 -31.68
CA THR A 239 30.65 4.49 -31.27
C THR A 239 30.50 5.42 -32.49
N PRO A 240 29.27 5.85 -32.85
CA PRO A 240 29.04 6.62 -34.07
C PRO A 240 29.72 8.00 -33.98
N PRO A 241 30.28 8.53 -35.09
CA PRO A 241 30.84 9.87 -35.11
C PRO A 241 29.79 10.94 -34.79
N ALA A 242 30.19 11.97 -34.05
CA ALA A 242 29.32 13.07 -33.65
C ALA A 242 30.08 14.39 -33.66
N ILE A 243 29.39 15.46 -34.06
CA ILE A 243 29.85 16.84 -33.85
C ILE A 243 29.95 17.11 -32.35
N GLY A 244 30.87 17.97 -31.94
CA GLY A 244 31.00 18.38 -30.56
C GLY A 244 32.15 19.35 -30.34
N ILE A 245 32.53 19.56 -29.09
CA ILE A 245 33.60 20.48 -28.73
C ILE A 245 34.97 19.82 -29.01
N GLU A 246 35.93 20.60 -29.50
CA GLU A 246 37.29 20.09 -29.74
C GLU A 246 37.97 19.62 -28.45
N SER A 247 38.46 18.38 -28.43
CA SER A 247 39.35 17.89 -27.36
C SER A 247 40.75 18.43 -27.56
N SER A 248 41.09 19.52 -26.88
CA SER A 248 42.41 20.16 -26.94
C SER A 248 42.76 20.84 -25.61
N GLU A 249 44.06 21.11 -25.38
CA GLU A 249 44.52 21.87 -24.21
C GLU A 249 43.85 23.25 -24.13
N ALA A 250 43.63 23.90 -25.28
CA ALA A 250 42.97 25.19 -25.35
C ALA A 250 41.53 25.13 -24.81
N THR A 251 40.78 24.07 -25.15
CA THR A 251 39.44 23.82 -24.63
C THR A 251 39.44 23.62 -23.12
N LEU A 252 40.32 22.75 -22.61
CA LEU A 252 40.42 22.49 -21.18
C LEU A 252 40.79 23.76 -20.42
N ARG A 253 41.81 24.49 -20.88
CA ARG A 253 42.20 25.78 -20.30
C ARG A 253 41.04 26.77 -20.29
N TRP A 254 40.31 26.88 -21.39
CA TRP A 254 39.14 27.77 -21.47
C TRP A 254 38.04 27.39 -20.47
N LEU A 255 37.64 26.11 -20.41
CA LEU A 255 36.64 25.63 -19.46
C LEU A 255 37.07 25.85 -18.00
N TRP A 256 38.36 25.65 -17.71
CA TRP A 256 38.93 25.89 -16.39
C TRP A 256 38.89 27.37 -16.03
N GLU A 257 39.40 28.26 -16.88
CA GLU A 257 39.50 29.69 -16.58
C GLU A 257 38.12 30.39 -16.53
N LYS A 258 37.11 29.90 -17.26
CA LYS A 258 35.73 30.44 -17.19
C LYS A 258 34.95 29.99 -15.95
N GLU A 259 35.43 28.97 -15.24
CA GLU A 259 34.84 28.46 -14.00
C GLU A 259 33.36 28.04 -14.14
N PHE A 260 33.04 27.23 -15.16
CA PHE A 260 31.68 26.68 -15.27
C PHE A 260 31.38 25.71 -14.13
N ALA A 261 30.14 25.72 -13.65
CA ALA A 261 29.68 24.78 -12.63
C ALA A 261 29.29 23.41 -13.23
N ALA A 262 28.82 23.43 -14.48
CA ALA A 262 28.48 22.26 -15.28
C ALA A 262 28.45 22.65 -16.77
N VAL A 263 28.61 21.68 -17.66
CA VAL A 263 28.53 21.87 -19.11
C VAL A 263 27.52 20.91 -19.71
N ALA A 264 26.81 21.31 -20.77
CA ALA A 264 25.79 20.50 -21.42
C ALA A 264 25.69 20.79 -22.92
N SER A 265 25.18 19.84 -23.68
CA SER A 265 25.01 19.95 -25.13
C SER A 265 23.86 19.09 -25.67
N ASP A 266 23.48 19.32 -26.92
CA ASP A 266 22.49 18.51 -27.65
C ASP A 266 23.09 17.27 -28.34
N THR A 267 24.34 16.91 -28.01
CA THR A 267 25.11 15.82 -28.62
C THR A 267 25.16 14.59 -27.68
N PRO A 268 25.43 13.38 -28.23
CA PRO A 268 25.55 12.13 -27.46
C PRO A 268 26.91 11.97 -26.77
N SER A 269 27.82 12.91 -27.02
CA SER A 269 29.09 13.13 -26.34
C SER A 269 29.34 14.64 -26.35
N PHE A 270 29.79 15.23 -25.25
CA PHE A 270 30.11 16.67 -25.22
C PHE A 270 31.22 17.04 -26.21
N GLU A 271 32.30 16.26 -26.28
CA GLU A 271 33.34 16.42 -27.29
C GLU A 271 32.93 15.89 -28.68
N ALA A 272 33.62 16.38 -29.71
CA ALA A 272 33.54 15.80 -31.04
C ALA A 272 34.14 14.40 -31.04
N TRP A 273 33.40 13.44 -31.58
CA TRP A 273 33.78 12.03 -31.61
C TRP A 273 34.05 11.50 -33.03
N PRO A 274 35.11 10.69 -33.26
CA PRO A 274 36.19 10.33 -32.34
C PRO A 274 37.01 11.52 -31.86
N CYS A 275 37.47 11.43 -30.60
CA CYS A 275 38.32 12.41 -29.95
C CYS A 275 39.56 12.74 -30.80
N GLN A 276 39.91 14.03 -30.91
CA GLN A 276 41.03 14.48 -31.76
C GLN A 276 42.39 14.27 -31.09
N ASP A 277 42.47 14.44 -29.76
CA ASP A 277 43.65 14.17 -28.95
C ASP A 277 43.25 13.49 -27.64
N PHE A 278 43.62 12.22 -27.48
CA PHE A 278 43.31 11.43 -26.29
C PHE A 278 44.04 11.90 -25.02
N ASN A 279 45.10 12.71 -25.13
CA ASN A 279 45.73 13.32 -23.96
C ASN A 279 44.85 14.39 -23.30
N TYR A 280 43.93 14.97 -24.08
CA TYR A 280 43.01 16.02 -23.67
C TYR A 280 41.55 15.57 -23.76
N TRP A 281 41.30 14.28 -23.48
CA TRP A 281 39.96 13.72 -23.55
C TRP A 281 39.04 14.39 -22.52
N LEU A 282 38.08 15.21 -23.00
CA LEU A 282 37.22 16.02 -22.16
C LEU A 282 36.48 15.19 -21.10
N HIS A 283 35.89 14.05 -21.45
CA HIS A 283 35.22 13.19 -20.46
C HIS A 283 36.09 12.81 -19.26
N GLU A 284 37.37 12.48 -19.45
CA GLU A 284 38.27 12.14 -18.35
C GLU A 284 38.58 13.37 -17.48
N TRP A 285 38.97 14.46 -18.11
CA TRP A 285 39.40 15.68 -17.43
C TRP A 285 38.25 16.35 -16.69
N LEU A 286 37.09 16.46 -17.32
CA LEU A 286 35.94 17.14 -16.74
C LEU A 286 35.34 16.30 -15.60
N LEU A 287 35.01 15.02 -15.84
CA LEU A 287 34.35 14.19 -14.82
C LEU A 287 35.33 13.74 -13.73
N ALA A 288 36.35 12.95 -14.10
CA ALA A 288 37.27 12.36 -13.13
C ALA A 288 38.35 13.35 -12.67
N GLY A 289 38.81 14.25 -13.53
CA GLY A 289 39.82 15.25 -13.19
C GLY A 289 39.28 16.35 -12.27
N TRP A 290 38.20 17.02 -12.68
CA TRP A 290 37.72 18.25 -12.03
C TRP A 290 36.42 18.10 -11.25
N GLY A 291 35.67 17.03 -11.48
CA GLY A 291 34.33 16.92 -10.93
C GLY A 291 33.33 17.87 -11.59
N LEU A 292 33.52 18.18 -12.87
CA LEU A 292 32.64 19.00 -13.69
C LEU A 292 31.59 18.13 -14.39
N PRO A 293 30.29 18.25 -14.04
CA PRO A 293 29.23 17.50 -14.69
C PRO A 293 29.12 17.78 -16.18
N ILE A 294 28.85 16.71 -16.96
CA ILE A 294 28.57 16.79 -18.39
C ILE A 294 27.10 16.43 -18.63
N GLY A 295 26.40 17.27 -19.39
CA GLY A 295 25.04 17.06 -19.82
C GLY A 295 24.98 16.70 -21.30
N GLU A 296 24.27 15.64 -21.65
CA GLU A 296 24.22 15.13 -23.02
C GLU A 296 22.77 15.02 -23.50
N MET A 297 22.59 15.13 -24.82
CA MET A 297 21.31 14.97 -25.50
C MET A 297 20.21 15.89 -24.97
N PHE A 298 20.54 17.10 -24.52
CA PHE A 298 19.54 18.10 -24.12
C PHE A 298 18.75 18.64 -25.32
N ASP A 299 17.43 18.82 -25.17
CA ASP A 299 16.62 19.51 -26.17
C ASP A 299 16.82 21.02 -26.08
N LEU A 300 17.57 21.57 -27.04
CA LEU A 300 17.90 22.99 -27.08
C LEU A 300 17.16 23.76 -28.17
N GLU A 301 16.27 23.13 -28.96
CA GLU A 301 15.60 23.80 -30.08
C GLU A 301 14.66 24.91 -29.60
N GLN A 302 13.76 24.58 -28.67
CA GLN A 302 12.82 25.57 -28.12
C GLN A 302 13.55 26.66 -27.33
N LEU A 303 14.60 26.31 -26.58
CA LEU A 303 15.42 27.26 -25.84
C LEU A 303 16.10 28.26 -26.79
N SER A 304 16.73 27.76 -27.85
CA SER A 304 17.35 28.58 -28.90
C SER A 304 16.34 29.55 -29.54
N GLU A 305 15.13 29.08 -29.84
CA GLU A 305 14.07 29.91 -30.42
C GLU A 305 13.66 31.06 -29.48
N GLU A 306 13.41 30.76 -28.20
CA GLU A 306 12.99 31.75 -27.23
C GLU A 306 14.13 32.72 -26.87
N CYS A 307 15.38 32.26 -26.84
CA CYS A 307 16.57 33.10 -26.70
C CYS A 307 16.70 34.10 -27.85
N ARG A 308 16.51 33.63 -29.10
CA ARG A 308 16.57 34.47 -30.31
C ARG A 308 15.45 35.51 -30.32
N LYS A 309 14.21 35.13 -29.98
CA LYS A 309 13.08 36.08 -29.90
C LYS A 309 13.36 37.23 -28.92
N ARG A 310 14.10 36.96 -27.84
CA ARG A 310 14.41 37.93 -26.77
C ARG A 310 15.78 38.58 -26.90
N GLN A 311 16.59 38.13 -27.84
CA GLN A 311 18.01 38.51 -27.95
C GLN A 311 18.73 38.36 -26.59
N ARG A 312 18.47 37.24 -25.90
CA ARG A 312 19.02 36.93 -24.57
C ARG A 312 19.32 35.44 -24.46
N TRP A 313 20.56 35.09 -24.21
CA TRP A 313 21.03 33.70 -24.12
C TRP A 313 21.41 33.26 -22.71
N SER A 314 21.18 34.11 -21.70
CA SER A 314 21.20 33.72 -20.28
C SER A 314 19.80 33.46 -19.76
N PHE A 315 19.68 32.49 -18.85
CA PHE A 315 18.42 32.05 -18.26
C PHE A 315 18.63 31.44 -16.88
N PHE A 316 17.56 31.33 -16.10
CA PHE A 316 17.56 30.54 -14.88
C PHE A 316 17.40 29.07 -15.25
N PHE A 317 18.30 28.22 -14.76
CA PHE A 317 18.27 26.79 -15.01
C PHE A 317 18.13 26.01 -13.70
N THR A 318 17.30 24.97 -13.74
CA THR A 318 17.11 24.03 -12.63
C THR A 318 17.01 22.62 -13.19
N SER A 319 17.81 21.71 -12.63
CA SER A 319 17.76 20.28 -12.92
C SER A 319 18.01 19.50 -11.64
N VAL A 320 17.09 18.60 -11.32
CA VAL A 320 17.20 17.69 -10.18
C VAL A 320 17.23 16.26 -10.71
N PRO A 321 18.38 15.57 -10.65
CA PRO A 321 18.47 14.18 -11.05
C PRO A 321 17.57 13.24 -10.21
N LEU A 322 17.24 12.05 -10.73
CA LEU A 322 16.42 11.06 -10.00
C LEU A 322 17.05 10.68 -8.65
N LYS A 323 16.24 10.48 -7.61
CA LYS A 323 16.72 10.17 -6.24
C LYS A 323 16.50 8.69 -5.86
N PRO A 324 17.36 7.74 -6.30
CA PRO A 324 17.25 6.34 -5.88
C PRO A 324 17.64 6.16 -4.39
N ARG A 325 17.13 5.09 -3.75
CA ARG A 325 17.31 4.83 -2.31
C ARG A 325 18.61 4.04 -2.02
N GLN A 326 19.23 4.31 -0.87
CA GLN A 326 20.51 3.71 -0.43
C GLN A 326 20.42 2.20 -0.10
N TYR A 327 21.42 1.41 -0.53
CA TYR A 327 21.73 0.06 -0.03
C TYR A 327 23.08 0.05 0.71
N ILE A 328 23.16 -0.60 1.89
CA ILE A 328 24.39 -0.77 2.68
C ILE A 328 24.61 -2.28 2.91
N PRO A 329 25.72 -2.89 2.44
CA PRO A 329 25.98 -4.30 2.70
C PRO A 329 26.41 -4.52 4.16
N THR A 330 25.94 -5.59 4.79
CA THR A 330 26.50 -6.11 6.06
C THR A 330 27.41 -7.30 5.80
N SER A 331 28.50 -7.40 6.57
CA SER A 331 29.68 -8.25 6.35
C SER A 331 29.51 -9.77 6.57
N SER A 332 28.48 -10.41 6.01
CA SER A 332 28.28 -11.87 6.18
C SER A 332 27.98 -12.66 4.90
N ASP A 333 28.19 -12.09 3.71
CA ASP A 333 28.00 -12.80 2.45
C ASP A 333 29.22 -13.70 2.14
N SER A 334 29.37 -14.80 2.89
CA SER A 334 30.23 -15.92 2.49
C SER A 334 29.40 -16.99 1.77
N MET A 335 29.84 -17.29 0.55
CA MET A 335 29.39 -18.33 -0.37
C MET A 335 28.84 -19.60 0.30
N ALA A 336 27.61 -19.99 -0.04
CA ALA A 336 27.09 -21.34 0.15
C ALA A 336 26.47 -21.85 -1.17
N GLU A 337 26.89 -23.05 -1.55
CA GLU A 337 26.62 -23.74 -2.81
C GLU A 337 25.13 -24.02 -3.05
N ILE A 338 24.78 -24.05 -4.34
CA ILE A 338 23.48 -24.47 -4.86
C ILE A 338 23.37 -25.99 -4.70
N ASP A 339 22.47 -26.45 -3.82
CA ASP A 339 21.93 -27.81 -3.91
C ASP A 339 20.48 -27.78 -4.38
N ASN A 340 20.25 -28.38 -5.55
CA ASN A 340 18.96 -28.56 -6.18
C ASN A 340 18.29 -29.80 -5.57
N LYS A 341 17.41 -29.63 -4.58
CA LYS A 341 16.16 -30.42 -4.41
C LYS A 341 15.40 -30.08 -3.12
N ALA A 342 14.08 -30.10 -3.26
CA ALA A 342 13.05 -30.33 -2.23
C ALA A 342 12.49 -29.12 -1.44
N SER A 343 11.22 -28.84 -1.75
CA SER A 343 10.11 -28.77 -0.79
C SER A 343 9.99 -27.54 0.14
N SER A 344 9.05 -26.66 -0.24
CA SER A 344 8.17 -25.84 0.62
C SER A 344 8.75 -25.25 1.92
N ARG A 345 9.19 -23.98 1.93
CA ARG A 345 9.29 -23.13 3.14
C ARG A 345 9.06 -21.65 2.77
N HIS A 346 8.02 -21.02 3.32
CA HIS A 346 8.11 -20.02 4.40
C HIS A 346 9.10 -18.90 4.08
N VAL A 347 8.56 -17.79 3.57
CA VAL A 347 9.25 -16.50 3.43
C VAL A 347 9.28 -15.86 4.82
N GLU A 348 10.41 -15.97 5.52
CA GLU A 348 10.72 -15.16 6.70
C GLU A 348 11.60 -14.00 6.26
N SER A 349 11.13 -12.77 6.47
CA SER A 349 11.88 -11.56 6.17
C SER A 349 12.97 -11.31 7.22
N THR A 350 14.20 -11.15 6.76
CA THR A 350 15.32 -10.56 7.48
C THR A 350 15.33 -9.06 7.25
N GLY A 351 14.66 -8.29 8.11
CA GLY A 351 14.62 -6.84 8.06
C GLY A 351 15.07 -6.23 9.38
N LYS A 352 16.28 -5.65 9.41
CA LYS A 352 16.73 -4.77 10.50
C LYS A 352 15.90 -3.47 10.51
N PRO A 353 15.73 -2.84 11.69
CA PRO A 353 14.84 -1.70 11.87
C PRO A 353 15.30 -0.49 11.05
N LEU A 354 14.34 0.24 10.47
CA LEU A 354 14.56 1.56 9.86
C LEU A 354 15.15 2.51 10.91
N ASP A 355 16.25 3.18 10.57
CA ASP A 355 16.67 4.41 11.27
C ASP A 355 15.59 5.48 11.06
N LEU A 356 14.84 5.74 12.12
CA LEU A 356 13.88 6.83 12.25
C LEU A 356 14.65 8.16 12.22
N VAL A 357 14.69 8.83 11.07
CA VAL A 357 15.01 10.26 11.02
C VAL A 357 13.73 11.00 11.43
N ASP A 358 13.82 11.79 12.50
CA ASP A 358 12.74 12.60 13.07
C ASP A 358 11.94 13.38 12.01
N GLU A 359 10.62 13.22 12.00
CA GLU A 359 9.70 14.27 11.55
C GLU A 359 8.55 14.32 12.55
N SER A 360 8.79 14.91 13.73
CA SER A 360 7.70 15.25 14.66
C SER A 360 6.61 16.02 13.90
N PHE A 361 5.34 15.63 14.03
CA PHE A 361 4.27 16.31 13.32
C PHE A 361 4.19 17.77 13.78
N GLU A 362 4.46 18.72 12.88
CA GLU A 362 4.45 20.17 13.16
C GLU A 362 5.36 20.60 14.34
N GLY A 363 6.45 19.86 14.62
CA GLY A 363 7.37 20.21 15.71
C GLY A 363 6.86 19.88 17.12
N LEU A 364 5.77 19.10 17.24
CA LEU A 364 5.21 18.69 18.53
C LEU A 364 6.18 17.78 19.30
N THR A 365 6.20 17.91 20.62
CA THR A 365 6.93 16.95 21.46
C THR A 365 6.26 15.57 21.43
N PRO A 366 6.99 14.47 21.70
CA PRO A 366 6.41 13.11 21.73
C PRO A 366 5.23 12.95 22.70
N GLU A 367 5.18 13.75 23.77
CA GLU A 367 4.06 13.75 24.72
C GLU A 367 2.81 14.43 24.14
N GLU A 368 2.99 15.56 23.45
CA GLU A 368 1.92 16.27 22.74
C GLU A 368 1.39 15.45 21.56
N GLU A 369 2.25 14.77 20.80
CA GLU A 369 1.84 13.84 19.74
C GLU A 369 0.94 12.72 20.29
N ARG A 370 1.33 12.11 21.42
CA ARG A 370 0.53 11.06 22.09
C ARG A 370 -0.79 11.61 22.62
N ALA A 371 -0.81 12.84 23.14
CA ALA A 371 -2.02 13.49 23.62
C ALA A 371 -2.99 13.79 22.46
N LEU A 372 -2.47 14.30 21.35
CA LEU A 372 -3.21 14.58 20.12
C LEU A 372 -3.76 13.28 19.53
N GLU A 373 -2.95 12.22 19.45
CA GLU A 373 -3.38 10.90 18.98
C GLU A 373 -4.51 10.33 19.83
N LYS A 374 -4.39 10.36 21.17
CA LYS A 374 -5.46 9.88 22.07
C LYS A 374 -6.76 10.66 21.88
N ARG A 375 -6.67 11.99 21.70
CA ARG A 375 -7.85 12.83 21.46
C ARG A 375 -8.50 12.52 20.12
N LEU A 376 -7.70 12.42 19.05
CA LEU A 376 -8.15 12.08 17.71
C LEU A 376 -8.83 10.71 17.70
N VAL A 377 -8.17 9.67 18.21
CA VAL A 377 -8.69 8.30 18.23
C VAL A 377 -10.01 8.22 18.99
N ARG A 378 -10.17 8.94 20.12
CA ARG A 378 -11.45 9.02 20.85
C ARG A 378 -12.56 9.66 20.01
N LYS A 379 -12.26 10.71 19.25
CA LYS A 379 -13.24 11.33 18.34
C LYS A 379 -13.65 10.37 17.23
N ILE A 380 -12.69 9.65 16.64
CA ILE A 380 -12.95 8.63 15.62
C ILE A 380 -13.79 7.49 16.23
N ASP A 381 -13.43 6.99 17.42
CA ASP A 381 -14.18 5.93 18.11
C ASP A 381 -15.64 6.36 18.37
N LEU A 382 -15.88 7.61 18.81
CA LEU A 382 -17.22 8.15 19.07
C LEU A 382 -18.09 8.30 17.80
N HIS A 383 -17.49 8.59 16.65
CA HIS A 383 -18.24 8.76 15.41
C HIS A 383 -18.33 7.46 14.61
N LEU A 384 -17.20 6.81 14.34
CA LEU A 384 -17.14 5.62 13.50
C LEU A 384 -17.58 4.36 14.26
N ILE A 385 -16.97 4.05 15.40
CA ILE A 385 -17.23 2.78 16.11
C ILE A 385 -18.61 2.78 16.76
N SER A 386 -19.03 3.87 17.38
CA SER A 386 -20.39 3.97 17.93
C SER A 386 -21.47 3.83 16.85
N SER A 387 -21.25 4.40 15.65
CA SER A 387 -22.18 4.25 14.53
C SER A 387 -22.19 2.82 14.00
N LEU A 388 -21.02 2.24 13.72
CA LEU A 388 -20.92 0.86 13.24
C LEU A 388 -21.48 -0.14 14.25
N PHE A 389 -21.28 0.09 15.54
CA PHE A 389 -21.85 -0.73 16.61
C PHE A 389 -23.38 -0.66 16.63
N LEU A 390 -23.96 0.55 16.55
CA LEU A 390 -25.41 0.72 16.48
C LEU A 390 -26.01 0.03 15.24
N LEU A 391 -25.40 0.23 14.07
CA LEU A 391 -25.85 -0.37 12.82
C LEU A 391 -25.70 -1.90 12.83
N PHE A 392 -24.66 -2.41 13.48
CA PHE A 392 -24.47 -3.86 13.64
C PHE A 392 -25.50 -4.47 14.61
N ILE A 393 -25.99 -3.71 15.59
CA ILE A 393 -27.13 -4.15 16.41
C ILE A 393 -28.36 -4.33 15.53
N PHE A 394 -28.75 -3.32 14.74
CA PHE A 394 -29.88 -3.46 13.80
C PHE A 394 -29.68 -4.61 12.82
N ASN A 395 -28.45 -4.84 12.39
CA ASN A 395 -28.10 -5.93 11.48
C ASN A 395 -28.43 -7.31 12.05
N ILE A 396 -28.03 -7.53 13.29
CA ILE A 396 -28.28 -8.80 13.96
C ILE A 396 -29.73 -8.92 14.40
N LEU A 397 -30.39 -7.82 14.80
CA LEU A 397 -31.82 -7.80 15.11
C LEU A 397 -32.65 -8.31 13.92
N ASP A 398 -32.49 -7.73 12.74
CA ASP A 398 -33.22 -8.16 11.54
C ASP A 398 -32.96 -9.63 11.14
N ARG A 399 -31.72 -10.12 11.32
CA ARG A 399 -31.40 -11.54 11.08
C ARG A 399 -32.12 -12.46 12.09
N SER A 400 -32.13 -12.07 13.36
CA SER A 400 -32.74 -12.85 14.45
C SER A 400 -34.27 -12.80 14.42
N ASN A 401 -34.87 -11.80 13.77
CA ASN A 401 -36.32 -11.61 13.74
C ASN A 401 -37.11 -12.78 13.22
N ILE A 402 -36.58 -13.55 12.26
CA ILE A 402 -37.29 -14.73 11.77
C ILE A 402 -37.49 -15.78 12.87
N ALA A 403 -36.49 -15.96 13.73
CA ALA A 403 -36.51 -16.90 14.84
C ALA A 403 -37.52 -16.47 15.91
N ASN A 404 -37.54 -15.17 16.23
CA ASN A 404 -38.53 -14.60 17.15
C ASN A 404 -39.94 -14.68 16.56
N ALA A 405 -40.11 -14.28 15.30
CA ALA A 405 -41.38 -14.31 14.56
C ALA A 405 -41.97 -15.72 14.45
N ARG A 406 -41.13 -16.77 14.39
CA ARG A 406 -41.58 -18.17 14.43
C ARG A 406 -42.41 -18.46 15.69
N LEU A 407 -42.03 -17.95 16.86
CA LEU A 407 -42.85 -18.03 18.08
C LEU A 407 -44.08 -17.12 18.07
N GLY A 408 -44.06 -16.10 17.22
CA GLY A 408 -45.17 -15.19 17.01
C GLY A 408 -46.25 -15.71 16.06
N GLY A 409 -46.14 -16.96 15.59
CA GLY A 409 -47.12 -17.59 14.69
C GLY A 409 -46.78 -17.49 13.20
N LEU A 410 -45.61 -16.95 12.83
CA LEU A 410 -45.25 -16.75 11.41
C LEU A 410 -45.32 -18.04 10.58
N GLN A 411 -44.88 -19.17 11.14
CA GLN A 411 -44.83 -20.43 10.40
C GLN A 411 -46.25 -20.96 10.15
N GLU A 412 -47.10 -20.90 11.17
CA GLU A 412 -48.49 -21.34 11.12
C GLU A 412 -49.34 -20.44 10.21
N ASP A 413 -49.23 -19.12 10.34
CA ASP A 413 -50.01 -18.13 9.57
C ASP A 413 -49.73 -18.22 8.07
N LEU A 414 -48.48 -18.50 7.70
CA LEU A 414 -48.05 -18.61 6.29
C LEU A 414 -48.18 -20.04 5.73
N GLY A 415 -48.59 -21.01 6.56
CA GLY A 415 -48.72 -22.41 6.17
C GLY A 415 -47.40 -23.07 5.73
N LEU A 416 -46.28 -22.69 6.35
CA LEU A 416 -44.95 -23.14 5.94
C LEU A 416 -44.59 -24.50 6.54
N SER A 417 -44.10 -25.42 5.71
CA SER A 417 -43.45 -26.64 6.19
C SER A 417 -42.14 -26.30 6.92
N ASP A 418 -41.66 -27.20 7.77
CA ASP A 418 -40.40 -27.01 8.49
C ASP A 418 -39.22 -26.81 7.51
N THR A 419 -39.15 -27.60 6.45
CA THR A 419 -38.15 -27.45 5.38
C THR A 419 -38.28 -26.11 4.64
N GLN A 420 -39.50 -25.63 4.40
CA GLN A 420 -39.74 -24.32 3.77
C GLN A 420 -39.26 -23.18 4.67
N TYR A 421 -39.54 -23.25 5.97
CA TYR A 421 -39.03 -22.29 6.95
C TYR A 421 -37.49 -22.29 6.98
N GLN A 422 -36.87 -23.47 7.07
CA GLN A 422 -35.41 -23.61 7.07
C GLN A 422 -34.78 -23.07 5.77
N THR A 423 -35.43 -23.31 4.63
CA THR A 423 -35.01 -22.74 3.34
C THR A 423 -35.08 -21.21 3.34
N ALA A 424 -36.12 -20.63 3.95
CA ALA A 424 -36.26 -19.18 4.09
C ALA A 424 -35.16 -18.55 4.96
N VAL A 425 -34.67 -19.25 5.99
CA VAL A 425 -33.50 -18.85 6.78
C VAL A 425 -32.23 -18.94 5.93
N ALA A 426 -32.04 -20.06 5.23
CA ALA A 426 -30.82 -20.35 4.45
C ALA A 426 -30.63 -19.42 3.23
N ILE A 427 -31.70 -19.15 2.47
CA ILE A 427 -31.62 -18.45 1.18
C ILE A 427 -31.15 -16.99 1.30
N MET A 428 -31.39 -16.37 2.47
CA MET A 428 -30.87 -15.04 2.78
C MET A 428 -29.33 -15.02 2.74
N PHE A 429 -28.67 -16.06 3.24
CA PHE A 429 -27.21 -16.16 3.22
C PHE A 429 -26.68 -16.36 1.79
N VAL A 430 -27.43 -17.01 0.91
CA VAL A 430 -27.06 -17.11 -0.52
C VAL A 430 -27.04 -15.72 -1.15
N GLY A 431 -28.10 -14.93 -0.96
CA GLY A 431 -28.15 -13.54 -1.44
C GLY A 431 -27.05 -12.66 -0.83
N TYR A 432 -26.78 -12.85 0.46
CA TYR A 432 -25.71 -12.15 1.17
C TYR A 432 -24.32 -12.45 0.59
N LEU A 433 -23.97 -13.72 0.40
CA LEU A 433 -22.67 -14.12 -0.13
C LEU A 433 -22.47 -13.65 -1.58
N VAL A 434 -23.51 -13.73 -2.41
CA VAL A 434 -23.44 -13.25 -3.80
C VAL A 434 -23.34 -11.73 -3.86
N GLY A 435 -24.11 -11.02 -3.04
CA GLY A 435 -24.09 -9.55 -2.99
C GLY A 435 -22.79 -8.97 -2.45
N GLN A 436 -22.07 -9.73 -1.61
CA GLN A 436 -20.88 -9.26 -0.89
C GLN A 436 -19.77 -8.77 -1.83
N VAL A 437 -19.48 -9.53 -2.90
CA VAL A 437 -18.38 -9.20 -3.83
C VAL A 437 -18.71 -7.96 -4.69
N PRO A 438 -19.85 -7.90 -5.42
CA PRO A 438 -20.19 -6.72 -6.21
C PRO A 438 -20.34 -5.45 -5.36
N SER A 439 -20.95 -5.57 -4.18
CA SER A 439 -21.15 -4.45 -3.28
C SER A 439 -19.83 -3.84 -2.82
N ASN A 440 -18.85 -4.67 -2.45
CA ASN A 440 -17.55 -4.17 -2.01
C ASN A 440 -16.80 -3.44 -3.12
N ILE A 441 -16.94 -3.89 -4.37
CA ILE A 441 -16.39 -3.18 -5.54
C ILE A 441 -17.09 -1.82 -5.71
N LEU A 442 -18.39 -1.73 -5.44
CA LEU A 442 -19.12 -0.47 -5.55
C LEU A 442 -18.76 0.51 -4.42
N LEU A 443 -18.50 0.01 -3.21
CA LEU A 443 -18.07 0.80 -2.05
C LEU A 443 -16.72 1.52 -2.26
N THR A 444 -15.85 1.02 -3.15
CA THR A 444 -14.58 1.72 -3.48
C THR A 444 -14.78 2.90 -4.42
N ARG A 445 -15.87 2.93 -5.20
CA ARG A 445 -16.18 4.03 -6.13
C ARG A 445 -17.16 5.05 -5.55
N LEU A 446 -17.92 4.68 -4.53
CA LEU A 446 -18.93 5.53 -3.90
C LEU A 446 -18.45 6.03 -2.53
N LYS A 447 -19.10 7.09 -2.04
CA LYS A 447 -18.86 7.63 -0.69
C LYS A 447 -19.50 6.72 0.36
N PRO A 448 -18.73 6.11 1.30
CA PRO A 448 -19.28 5.25 2.34
C PRO A 448 -20.39 5.89 3.18
N SER A 449 -20.30 7.19 3.48
CA SER A 449 -21.33 7.94 4.23
C SER A 449 -22.69 8.04 3.52
N ARG A 450 -22.75 7.72 2.23
CA ARG A 450 -23.99 7.70 1.46
C ARG A 450 -24.39 6.28 1.08
N TYR A 451 -23.42 5.48 0.63
CA TYR A 451 -23.69 4.14 0.13
C TYR A 451 -24.12 3.17 1.23
N ILE A 452 -23.39 3.10 2.35
CA ILE A 452 -23.73 2.19 3.46
C ILE A 452 -25.09 2.59 4.06
N PRO A 453 -25.35 3.87 4.41
CA PRO A 453 -26.66 4.31 4.86
C PRO A 453 -27.81 4.07 3.88
N ALA A 454 -27.60 4.28 2.57
CA ALA A 454 -28.62 3.99 1.56
C ALA A 454 -28.94 2.51 1.48
N ALA A 455 -27.92 1.64 1.54
CA ALA A 455 -28.12 0.19 1.59
C ALA A 455 -28.92 -0.22 2.82
N ILE A 456 -28.62 0.36 3.99
CA ILE A 456 -29.36 0.12 5.24
C ILE A 456 -30.80 0.60 5.17
N PHE A 457 -31.04 1.75 4.55
CA PHE A 457 -32.39 2.25 4.33
C PHE A 457 -33.21 1.31 3.42
N VAL A 458 -32.62 0.84 2.32
CA VAL A 458 -33.25 -0.13 1.42
C VAL A 458 -33.48 -1.47 2.13
N TRP A 459 -32.50 -1.96 2.88
CA TRP A 459 -32.57 -3.17 3.68
C TRP A 459 -33.70 -3.08 4.72
N GLY A 460 -33.80 -1.99 5.48
CA GLY A 460 -34.90 -1.76 6.43
C GLY A 460 -36.27 -1.76 5.73
N GLY A 461 -36.38 -1.13 4.56
CA GLY A 461 -37.59 -1.16 3.74
C GLY A 461 -37.99 -2.58 3.30
N ILE A 462 -37.02 -3.39 2.86
CA ILE A 462 -37.24 -4.80 2.51
C ILE A 462 -37.65 -5.62 3.74
N SER A 463 -37.08 -5.32 4.92
CA SER A 463 -37.48 -5.95 6.19
C SER A 463 -38.95 -5.66 6.50
N ILE A 464 -39.43 -4.42 6.31
CA ILE A 464 -40.87 -4.08 6.44
C ILE A 464 -41.73 -4.89 5.46
N CYS A 465 -41.25 -5.14 4.24
CA CYS A 465 -42.00 -5.96 3.26
C CYS A 465 -42.27 -7.40 3.75
N MET A 466 -41.52 -7.94 4.73
CA MET A 466 -41.86 -9.21 5.37
C MET A 466 -43.27 -9.20 5.97
N ALA A 467 -43.71 -8.06 6.50
CA ALA A 467 -45.05 -7.90 7.06
C ALA A 467 -46.16 -7.93 6.00
N ALA A 468 -45.84 -7.91 4.70
CA ALA A 468 -46.80 -8.03 3.60
C ALA A 468 -46.84 -9.44 2.97
N VAL A 469 -46.06 -10.39 3.49
CA VAL A 469 -45.98 -11.74 2.94
C VAL A 469 -47.20 -12.59 3.36
N HIS A 470 -47.70 -13.42 2.43
CA HIS A 470 -48.85 -14.32 2.64
C HIS A 470 -48.56 -15.79 2.27
N GLY A 471 -47.31 -16.14 1.93
CA GLY A 471 -46.95 -17.53 1.64
C GLY A 471 -45.48 -17.73 1.30
N TYR A 472 -45.14 -18.97 0.92
CA TYR A 472 -43.76 -19.40 0.70
C TYR A 472 -43.00 -18.63 -0.39
N ALA A 473 -43.63 -18.36 -1.54
CA ALA A 473 -42.97 -17.60 -2.60
C ALA A 473 -42.59 -16.19 -2.14
N GLY A 474 -43.49 -15.51 -1.43
CA GLY A 474 -43.25 -14.16 -0.91
C GLY A 474 -42.10 -14.12 0.10
N ILE A 475 -42.03 -15.08 1.03
CA ILE A 475 -40.95 -15.11 2.03
C ILE A 475 -39.59 -15.33 1.37
N ILE A 476 -39.51 -16.21 0.37
CA ILE A 476 -38.26 -16.48 -0.35
C ILE A 476 -37.80 -15.25 -1.14
N CYS A 477 -38.70 -14.58 -1.86
CA CYS A 477 -38.37 -13.36 -2.60
C CYS A 477 -37.81 -12.28 -1.67
N VAL A 478 -38.52 -11.95 -0.59
CA VAL A 478 -38.08 -10.93 0.37
C VAL A 478 -36.74 -11.32 0.98
N ARG A 479 -36.54 -12.58 1.36
CA ARG A 479 -35.28 -13.07 1.98
C ARG A 479 -34.07 -12.99 1.06
N ILE A 480 -34.22 -13.31 -0.23
CA ILE A 480 -33.13 -13.18 -1.21
C ILE A 480 -32.70 -11.72 -1.34
N PHE A 481 -33.67 -10.82 -1.56
CA PHE A 481 -33.38 -9.39 -1.71
C PHE A 481 -32.84 -8.76 -0.43
N LEU A 482 -33.31 -9.23 0.73
CA LEU A 482 -32.78 -8.84 2.04
C LEU A 482 -31.28 -9.17 2.12
N GLY A 483 -30.90 -10.40 1.77
CA GLY A 483 -29.50 -10.82 1.73
C GLY A 483 -28.63 -9.94 0.83
N PHE A 484 -29.12 -9.63 -0.38
CA PHE A 484 -28.42 -8.72 -1.30
C PHE A 484 -28.25 -7.31 -0.73
N ALA A 485 -29.32 -6.73 -0.16
CA ALA A 485 -29.30 -5.38 0.39
C ALA A 485 -28.42 -5.26 1.65
N GLU A 486 -28.29 -6.34 2.41
CA GLU A 486 -27.50 -6.39 3.65
C GLU A 486 -25.99 -6.64 3.41
N SER A 487 -25.66 -7.26 2.28
CA SER A 487 -24.29 -7.62 1.90
C SER A 487 -23.23 -6.49 1.94
N PRO A 488 -23.55 -5.19 1.70
CA PRO A 488 -22.57 -4.10 1.78
C PRO A 488 -22.06 -3.78 3.17
N PHE A 489 -22.88 -4.04 4.20
CA PHE A 489 -22.67 -3.42 5.50
C PHE A 489 -21.43 -3.96 6.19
N PHE A 490 -21.32 -5.28 6.37
CA PHE A 490 -20.29 -5.86 7.21
C PHE A 490 -18.87 -5.70 6.63
N PRO A 491 -18.58 -6.04 5.36
CA PRO A 491 -17.24 -5.79 4.81
C PRO A 491 -16.96 -4.30 4.65
N GLY A 492 -17.98 -3.48 4.40
CA GLY A 492 -17.82 -2.03 4.32
C GLY A 492 -17.45 -1.40 5.67
N ALA A 493 -18.01 -1.90 6.76
CA ALA A 493 -17.62 -1.54 8.11
C ALA A 493 -16.15 -1.88 8.37
N LEU A 494 -15.70 -3.08 7.99
CA LEU A 494 -14.29 -3.48 8.13
C LEU A 494 -13.35 -2.62 7.27
N LEU A 495 -13.76 -2.26 6.05
CA LEU A 495 -12.98 -1.38 5.18
C LEU A 495 -12.84 0.03 5.79
N LEU A 496 -13.91 0.58 6.36
CA LEU A 496 -13.87 1.87 7.03
C LEU A 496 -12.98 1.84 8.28
N ILE A 497 -13.07 0.78 9.09
CA ILE A 497 -12.19 0.60 10.26
C ILE A 497 -10.72 0.53 9.78
N SER A 498 -10.40 -0.26 8.77
CA SER A 498 -9.01 -0.37 8.29
C SER A 498 -8.48 0.91 7.63
N SER A 499 -9.37 1.85 7.24
CA SER A 499 -8.99 3.14 6.66
C SER A 499 -8.71 4.22 7.69
N TRP A 500 -9.26 4.12 8.90
CA TRP A 500 -9.14 5.15 9.94
C TRP A 500 -8.20 4.76 11.09
N TYR A 501 -7.87 3.48 11.23
CA TYR A 501 -7.10 2.94 12.35
C TYR A 501 -5.76 2.34 11.93
N LYS A 502 -4.75 2.43 12.81
CA LYS A 502 -3.48 1.72 12.66
C LYS A 502 -3.72 0.21 12.78
N PRO A 503 -2.89 -0.65 12.16
CA PRO A 503 -3.04 -2.10 12.24
C PRO A 503 -3.13 -2.65 13.67
N SER A 504 -2.35 -2.08 14.60
CA SER A 504 -2.39 -2.41 16.04
C SER A 504 -3.69 -2.02 16.74
N GLU A 505 -4.46 -1.09 16.17
CA GLU A 505 -5.71 -0.58 16.75
C GLU A 505 -6.94 -1.35 16.25
N ILE A 506 -6.89 -1.93 15.03
CA ILE A 506 -8.04 -2.51 14.32
C ILE A 506 -8.71 -3.64 15.11
N ALA A 507 -7.93 -4.59 15.62
CA ALA A 507 -8.45 -5.83 16.22
C ALA A 507 -9.43 -5.56 17.39
N VAL A 508 -9.10 -4.58 18.24
CA VAL A 508 -9.96 -4.19 19.38
C VAL A 508 -11.26 -3.56 18.90
N ARG A 509 -11.23 -2.71 17.86
CA ARG A 509 -12.42 -2.05 17.32
C ARG A 509 -13.37 -3.05 16.66
N VAL A 510 -12.82 -3.98 15.87
CA VAL A 510 -13.59 -5.07 15.27
C VAL A 510 -14.27 -5.90 16.36
N ALA A 511 -13.55 -6.25 17.43
CA ALA A 511 -14.12 -6.97 18.57
C ALA A 511 -15.27 -6.20 19.25
N VAL A 512 -15.12 -4.89 19.47
CA VAL A 512 -16.20 -4.05 20.06
C VAL A 512 -17.44 -4.03 19.17
N VAL A 513 -17.29 -3.88 17.84
CA VAL A 513 -18.42 -3.95 16.91
C VAL A 513 -19.10 -5.33 17.00
N TYR A 514 -18.31 -6.41 17.01
CA TYR A 514 -18.83 -7.77 17.11
C TYR A 514 -19.55 -8.09 18.42
N CYS A 515 -19.17 -7.46 19.54
CA CYS A 515 -19.89 -7.57 20.81
C CYS A 515 -21.37 -7.11 20.68
N GLY A 516 -21.70 -6.30 19.67
CA GLY A 516 -23.07 -5.95 19.33
C GLY A 516 -23.93 -7.16 18.97
N ASN A 517 -23.35 -8.26 18.48
CA ASN A 517 -24.08 -9.48 18.12
C ASN A 517 -24.80 -10.10 19.32
N THR A 518 -24.10 -10.26 20.44
CA THR A 518 -24.69 -10.89 21.63
C THR A 518 -25.72 -9.98 22.28
N ILE A 519 -25.47 -8.66 22.30
CA ILE A 519 -26.43 -7.66 22.79
C ILE A 519 -27.70 -7.69 21.93
N ALA A 520 -27.57 -7.66 20.60
CA ALA A 520 -28.71 -7.64 19.69
C ALA A 520 -29.59 -8.88 19.84
N ASN A 521 -29.03 -10.09 19.89
CA ASN A 521 -29.84 -11.31 20.06
C ASN A 521 -30.58 -11.35 21.42
N GLY A 522 -29.94 -10.88 22.49
CA GLY A 522 -30.55 -10.80 23.82
C GLY A 522 -31.69 -9.79 23.88
N PHE A 523 -31.40 -8.53 23.52
CA PHE A 523 -32.39 -7.46 23.57
C PHE A 523 -33.48 -7.61 22.51
N GLY A 524 -33.17 -8.16 21.33
CA GLY A 524 -34.13 -8.42 20.26
C GLY A 524 -35.22 -9.40 20.65
N SER A 525 -34.86 -10.48 21.35
CA SER A 525 -35.84 -11.43 21.88
C SER A 525 -36.76 -10.79 22.93
N MET A 526 -36.20 -9.96 23.81
CA MET A 526 -36.98 -9.21 24.81
C MET A 526 -37.89 -8.16 24.15
N PHE A 527 -37.41 -7.47 23.13
CA PHE A 527 -38.18 -6.52 22.34
C PHE A 527 -39.34 -7.22 21.60
N ALA A 528 -39.07 -8.36 20.98
CA ALA A 528 -40.09 -9.19 20.34
C ALA A 528 -41.18 -9.63 21.32
N ALA A 529 -40.83 -10.00 22.56
CA ALA A 529 -41.81 -10.32 23.60
C ALA A 529 -42.75 -9.13 23.90
N GLY A 530 -42.20 -7.92 23.96
CA GLY A 530 -42.97 -6.68 24.15
C GLY A 530 -43.92 -6.39 22.98
N VAL A 531 -43.43 -6.49 21.75
CA VAL A 531 -44.25 -6.28 20.54
C VAL A 531 -45.35 -7.32 20.44
N MET A 532 -45.02 -8.61 20.62
CA MET A 532 -45.99 -9.70 20.51
C MET A 532 -47.05 -9.67 21.61
N SER A 533 -46.71 -9.21 22.81
CA SER A 533 -47.69 -9.10 23.90
C SER A 533 -48.58 -7.86 23.78
N GLY A 534 -48.04 -6.73 23.31
CA GLY A 534 -48.75 -5.45 23.28
C GLY A 534 -49.50 -5.13 21.99
N LEU A 535 -49.03 -5.63 20.84
CA LEU A 535 -49.51 -5.22 19.52
C LEU A 535 -50.19 -6.33 18.71
N ASN A 536 -50.25 -7.56 19.22
CA ASN A 536 -50.95 -8.63 18.53
C ASN A 536 -52.44 -8.30 18.34
N GLY A 537 -52.93 -8.34 17.09
CA GLY A 537 -54.30 -7.99 16.71
C GLY A 537 -54.58 -6.49 16.61
N LYS A 538 -53.63 -5.62 16.95
CA LYS A 538 -53.77 -4.17 16.77
C LYS A 538 -53.67 -3.82 15.29
N GLY A 539 -54.57 -2.96 14.81
CA GLY A 539 -54.63 -2.58 13.39
C GLY A 539 -54.95 -3.74 12.44
N GLY A 540 -55.48 -4.86 12.94
CA GLY A 540 -55.79 -6.04 12.14
C GLY A 540 -54.56 -6.86 11.72
N LEU A 541 -53.40 -6.63 12.32
CA LEU A 541 -52.15 -7.33 12.03
C LEU A 541 -51.72 -8.24 13.18
N GLU A 542 -51.09 -9.36 12.84
CA GLU A 542 -50.49 -10.29 13.78
C GLU A 542 -49.21 -9.71 14.39
N GLY A 543 -48.89 -10.11 15.63
CA GLY A 543 -47.76 -9.55 16.37
C GLY A 543 -46.41 -9.69 15.67
N TRP A 544 -46.20 -10.75 14.89
CA TRP A 544 -44.97 -10.93 14.11
C TRP A 544 -44.85 -9.94 12.94
N ARG A 545 -45.96 -9.48 12.35
CA ARG A 545 -45.94 -8.45 11.30
C ARG A 545 -45.52 -7.10 11.89
N TRP A 546 -46.06 -6.74 13.06
CA TRP A 546 -45.63 -5.55 13.79
C TRP A 546 -44.14 -5.57 14.16
N LEU A 547 -43.59 -6.75 14.46
CA LEU A 547 -42.16 -6.90 14.73
C LEU A 547 -41.32 -6.45 13.53
N PHE A 548 -41.59 -6.95 12.33
CA PHE A 548 -40.88 -6.53 11.11
C PHE A 548 -41.12 -5.06 10.74
N ILE A 549 -42.33 -4.54 10.97
CA ILE A 549 -42.64 -3.12 10.70
C ILE A 549 -41.81 -2.20 11.60
N ILE A 550 -41.81 -2.45 12.91
CA ILE A 550 -41.15 -1.56 13.87
C ILE A 550 -39.63 -1.66 13.76
N GLU A 551 -39.09 -2.88 13.67
CA GLU A 551 -37.65 -3.06 13.54
C GLU A 551 -37.13 -2.56 12.20
N GLY A 552 -37.81 -2.86 11.09
CA GLY A 552 -37.44 -2.36 9.78
C GLY A 552 -37.52 -0.83 9.69
N ALA A 553 -38.53 -0.20 10.30
CA ALA A 553 -38.62 1.26 10.39
C ALA A 553 -37.49 1.85 11.26
N GLY A 554 -37.13 1.18 12.37
CA GLY A 554 -35.98 1.51 13.19
C GLY A 554 -34.67 1.46 12.40
N THR A 555 -34.48 0.41 11.59
CA THR A 555 -33.33 0.24 10.69
C THR A 555 -33.28 1.37 9.65
N MET A 556 -34.42 1.77 9.06
CA MET A 556 -34.47 2.90 8.12
C MET A 556 -34.09 4.23 8.79
N VAL A 557 -34.59 4.50 10.00
CA VAL A 557 -34.24 5.69 10.78
C VAL A 557 -32.75 5.67 11.14
N ALA A 558 -32.21 4.53 11.56
CA ALA A 558 -30.79 4.35 11.81
C ALA A 558 -29.95 4.60 10.56
N GLY A 559 -30.41 4.16 9.38
CA GLY A 559 -29.82 4.48 8.09
C GLY A 559 -29.80 5.99 7.82
N LEU A 560 -30.91 6.70 8.03
CA LEU A 560 -30.94 8.16 7.86
C LEU A 560 -30.00 8.89 8.83
N LEU A 561 -29.97 8.48 10.10
CA LEU A 561 -29.05 9.03 11.10
C LEU A 561 -27.59 8.74 10.75
N ALA A 562 -27.32 7.56 10.21
CA ALA A 562 -26.00 7.15 9.78
C ALA A 562 -25.42 8.04 8.68
N VAL A 563 -26.24 8.66 7.81
CA VAL A 563 -25.75 9.65 6.82
C VAL A 563 -25.01 10.81 7.50
N ALA A 564 -25.44 11.22 8.70
CA ALA A 564 -24.81 12.29 9.45
C ALA A 564 -23.64 11.82 10.33
N LEU A 565 -23.67 10.56 10.79
CA LEU A 565 -22.73 10.03 11.77
C LEU A 565 -21.53 9.28 11.16
N LEU A 566 -21.74 8.55 10.05
CA LEU A 566 -20.69 7.73 9.41
C LEU A 566 -19.69 8.60 8.64
N PRO A 567 -18.39 8.56 8.96
CA PRO A 567 -17.38 9.26 8.16
C PRO A 567 -17.10 8.53 6.83
N ASP A 568 -16.74 9.28 5.76
CA ASP A 568 -16.08 8.64 4.60
C ASP A 568 -14.59 8.42 4.87
N PHE A 569 -13.86 7.99 3.84
CA PHE A 569 -12.42 7.86 3.88
C PHE A 569 -11.71 9.16 4.34
N PRO A 570 -10.55 9.04 5.04
CA PRO A 570 -9.82 10.18 5.61
C PRO A 570 -9.52 11.29 4.61
N ARG A 571 -9.21 10.91 3.36
CA ARG A 571 -8.82 11.81 2.27
C ARG A 571 -9.98 12.52 1.55
N SER A 572 -11.24 12.23 1.89
CA SER A 572 -12.42 12.69 1.12
C SER A 572 -12.91 14.11 1.47
N GLY A 573 -12.02 15.01 1.91
CA GLY A 573 -12.31 16.42 2.21
C GLY A 573 -12.54 16.74 3.70
N GLN A 574 -12.59 18.04 4.01
CA GLN A 574 -12.56 18.58 5.38
C GLN A 574 -13.84 18.24 6.17
N ARG A 575 -13.71 17.64 7.36
CA ARG A 575 -14.85 17.19 8.19
C ARG A 575 -15.26 18.26 9.20
N LYS A 576 -16.57 18.44 9.41
CA LYS A 576 -17.10 19.41 10.40
C LYS A 576 -16.71 19.11 11.85
N TRP A 577 -16.35 17.87 12.18
CA TRP A 577 -16.02 17.43 13.55
C TRP A 577 -14.52 17.23 13.81
N LEU A 578 -13.67 17.35 12.79
CA LEU A 578 -12.21 17.34 12.90
C LEU A 578 -11.65 18.72 12.59
N SER A 579 -10.63 19.15 13.34
CA SER A 579 -9.84 20.31 12.91
C SER A 579 -8.96 19.94 11.71
N GLU A 580 -8.48 20.96 10.98
CA GLU A 580 -7.54 20.76 9.88
C GLU A 580 -6.25 20.07 10.34
N GLN A 581 -5.74 20.46 11.50
CA GLN A 581 -4.58 19.83 12.15
C GLN A 581 -4.85 18.35 12.47
N GLU A 582 -6.01 18.03 13.04
CA GLU A 582 -6.39 16.65 13.36
C GLU A 582 -6.54 15.78 12.11
N GLN A 583 -7.01 16.36 10.99
CA GLN A 583 -7.12 15.65 9.72
C GLN A 583 -5.74 15.34 9.12
N ARG A 584 -4.85 16.32 9.05
CA ARG A 584 -3.47 16.13 8.60
C ARG A 584 -2.73 15.12 9.48
N PHE A 585 -2.92 15.21 10.81
CA PHE A 585 -2.35 14.25 11.76
C PHE A 585 -2.90 12.83 11.54
N SER A 586 -4.18 12.69 11.18
CA SER A 586 -4.78 11.38 10.87
C SER A 586 -4.18 10.73 9.63
N GLU A 587 -3.84 11.52 8.60
CA GLU A 587 -3.19 11.02 7.39
C GLU A 587 -1.72 10.70 7.66
N TRP A 588 -1.02 11.59 8.36
CA TRP A 588 0.39 11.41 8.74
C TRP A 588 0.57 10.16 9.62
N ARG A 589 -0.26 9.93 10.63
CA ARG A 589 -0.10 8.77 11.54
C ARG A 589 -0.34 7.44 10.82
N LEU A 590 -1.23 7.42 9.81
CA LEU A 590 -1.53 6.23 9.02
C LEU A 590 -0.43 5.97 7.99
N ALA A 591 0.10 7.03 7.36
CA ALA A 591 1.26 6.96 6.47
C ALA A 591 2.51 6.48 7.22
N ARG A 592 2.75 7.00 8.43
CA ARG A 592 3.86 6.56 9.30
C ARG A 592 3.72 5.09 9.70
N ALA A 593 2.52 4.66 10.11
CA ALA A 593 2.29 3.25 10.42
C ALA A 593 2.40 2.33 9.19
N ALA A 594 2.03 2.81 8.00
CA ALA A 594 2.23 2.09 6.74
C ALA A 594 3.71 2.06 6.29
N ASN A 595 4.51 3.04 6.70
CA ASN A 595 5.95 3.09 6.45
C ASN A 595 6.76 2.27 7.47
N ASP A 596 6.29 2.17 8.73
CA ASP A 596 6.84 1.29 9.77
C ASP A 596 6.53 -0.20 9.49
N GLU A 597 5.39 -0.49 8.83
CA GLU A 597 5.11 -1.79 8.23
C GLU A 597 5.78 -1.87 6.86
N VAL A 598 7.10 -2.14 6.83
CA VAL A 598 7.77 -2.59 5.59
C VAL A 598 7.14 -3.92 5.19
N ASP A 599 6.14 -3.82 4.33
CA ASP A 599 5.37 -4.94 3.83
C ASP A 599 5.22 -4.73 2.32
N GLU A 600 5.76 -5.65 1.53
CA GLU A 600 5.73 -5.60 0.08
C GLU A 600 4.27 -5.52 -0.39
N ASN A 601 3.93 -4.49 -1.18
CA ASN A 601 2.69 -4.51 -1.96
C ASN A 601 2.86 -5.53 -3.09
N GLY A 602 2.81 -6.83 -2.75
CA GLY A 602 2.74 -7.90 -3.72
C GLY A 602 1.49 -7.74 -4.59
N SER A 603 1.58 -8.13 -5.86
CA SER A 603 0.46 -8.08 -6.80
C SER A 603 -0.77 -8.80 -6.22
N ILE A 604 -2.00 -8.36 -6.54
CA ILE A 604 -3.23 -9.04 -6.09
C ILE A 604 -3.20 -10.53 -6.47
N ARG A 605 -2.60 -10.86 -7.63
CA ARG A 605 -2.43 -12.24 -8.09
C ARG A 605 -1.47 -13.04 -7.21
N GLU A 606 -0.38 -12.40 -6.75
CA GLU A 606 0.60 -13.01 -5.85
C GLU A 606 0.04 -13.13 -4.43
N GLY A 607 -0.58 -12.08 -3.90
CA GLY A 607 -1.26 -12.15 -2.60
C GLY A 607 -2.38 -13.19 -2.55
N LEU A 608 -3.13 -13.38 -3.65
CA LEU A 608 -4.11 -14.45 -3.77
C LEU A 608 -3.44 -15.83 -3.83
N ARG A 609 -2.37 -15.98 -4.62
CA ARG A 609 -1.58 -17.22 -4.67
C ARG A 609 -1.01 -17.55 -3.29
N ASP A 610 -0.46 -16.59 -2.58
CA ASP A 610 0.14 -16.77 -1.26
C ASP A 610 -0.89 -17.05 -0.17
N ALA A 611 -2.08 -16.44 -0.26
CA ALA A 611 -3.20 -16.76 0.62
C ALA A 611 -3.70 -18.19 0.41
N LEU A 612 -3.81 -18.63 -0.85
CA LEU A 612 -4.27 -19.98 -1.20
C LEU A 612 -3.24 -21.08 -0.93
N LEU A 613 -1.94 -20.75 -0.98
CA LEU A 613 -0.86 -21.70 -0.68
C LEU A 613 -0.46 -21.71 0.81
N ASP A 614 -0.91 -20.74 1.62
CA ASP A 614 -0.57 -20.71 3.05
C ASP A 614 -1.43 -21.69 3.86
N PRO A 615 -0.85 -22.74 4.46
CA PRO A 615 -1.59 -23.67 5.29
C PRO A 615 -2.23 -23.01 6.52
N LYS A 616 -1.67 -21.90 7.03
CA LYS A 616 -2.25 -21.13 8.15
C LYS A 616 -3.59 -20.53 7.78
N ALA A 617 -3.72 -20.02 6.54
CA ALA A 617 -4.97 -19.42 6.07
C ALA A 617 -6.10 -20.45 6.04
N TRP A 618 -5.84 -21.65 5.51
CA TRP A 618 -6.83 -22.73 5.48
C TRP A 618 -7.19 -23.25 6.88
N MET A 619 -6.22 -23.38 7.79
CA MET A 619 -6.51 -23.75 9.18
C MET A 619 -7.42 -22.72 9.85
N LEU A 620 -7.16 -21.42 9.68
CA LEU A 620 -8.01 -20.34 10.20
C LEU A 620 -9.42 -20.35 9.59
N ILE A 621 -9.54 -20.59 8.29
CA ILE A 621 -10.83 -20.74 7.59
C ILE A 621 -11.62 -21.91 8.20
N LEU A 622 -10.98 -23.07 8.36
CA LEU A 622 -11.62 -24.27 8.91
C LEU A 622 -12.04 -24.09 10.38
N ILE A 623 -11.20 -23.43 11.19
CA ILE A 623 -11.56 -23.06 12.57
C ILE A 623 -12.79 -22.16 12.54
N GLN A 624 -12.82 -21.12 11.70
CA GLN A 624 -13.95 -20.21 11.58
C GLN A 624 -15.24 -20.91 11.14
N VAL A 625 -15.16 -21.85 10.19
CA VAL A 625 -16.30 -22.68 9.77
C VAL A 625 -16.80 -23.51 10.96
N CYS A 626 -15.90 -24.20 11.67
CA CYS A 626 -16.29 -24.99 12.85
C CYS A 626 -16.98 -24.15 13.93
N GLN A 627 -16.47 -22.94 14.20
CA GLN A 627 -17.08 -22.01 15.16
C GLN A 627 -18.47 -21.55 14.75
N LEU A 628 -18.64 -21.06 13.51
CA LEU A 628 -19.94 -20.57 13.06
C LEU A 628 -20.95 -21.72 12.90
N THR A 629 -20.49 -22.90 12.52
CA THR A 629 -21.33 -24.10 12.54
C THR A 629 -21.79 -24.42 13.95
N SER A 630 -20.90 -24.42 14.96
CA SER A 630 -21.30 -24.66 16.35
C SER A 630 -22.25 -23.58 16.90
N GLN A 631 -22.26 -22.37 16.33
CA GLN A 631 -23.16 -21.27 16.69
C GLN A 631 -24.50 -21.27 15.92
N SER A 632 -24.73 -22.20 14.98
CA SER A 632 -25.92 -22.21 14.10
C SER A 632 -27.25 -22.34 14.87
N TRP A 633 -27.22 -22.77 16.13
CA TRP A 633 -28.40 -22.78 17.01
C TRP A 633 -29.02 -21.40 17.24
N THR A 634 -28.29 -20.31 17.02
CA THR A 634 -28.74 -18.93 17.28
C THR A 634 -30.08 -18.62 16.58
N TYR A 635 -30.23 -19.01 15.30
CA TYR A 635 -31.45 -18.76 14.51
C TYR A 635 -32.65 -19.65 14.89
N PHE A 636 -32.46 -20.56 15.83
CA PHE A 636 -33.48 -21.46 16.36
C PHE A 636 -33.56 -21.36 17.88
N PHE A 637 -32.80 -20.46 18.50
CA PHE A 637 -32.65 -20.44 19.95
C PHE A 637 -33.96 -20.22 20.68
N PRO A 638 -34.83 -19.28 20.29
CA PRO A 638 -36.14 -19.15 20.90
C PRO A 638 -36.98 -20.45 20.77
N THR A 639 -36.90 -21.15 19.65
CA THR A 639 -37.57 -22.44 19.43
C THR A 639 -36.99 -23.54 20.34
N ILE A 640 -35.67 -23.55 20.55
CA ILE A 640 -35.01 -24.48 21.47
C ILE A 640 -35.45 -24.18 22.92
N VAL A 641 -35.49 -22.92 23.33
CA VAL A 641 -35.97 -22.49 24.65
C VAL A 641 -37.46 -22.79 24.84
N LYS A 642 -38.28 -22.72 23.77
CA LYS A 642 -39.71 -23.08 23.81
C LYS A 642 -39.94 -24.50 24.30
N THR A 643 -39.02 -25.42 24.01
CA THR A 643 -39.11 -26.81 24.46
C THR A 643 -38.98 -27.01 25.97
N LEU A 644 -38.68 -25.94 26.74
CA LEU A 644 -38.75 -25.94 28.20
C LEU A 644 -40.20 -25.92 28.74
N GLY A 645 -41.19 -25.64 27.89
CA GLY A 645 -42.62 -25.71 28.23
C GLY A 645 -43.24 -24.37 28.68
N PHE A 646 -42.54 -23.25 28.55
CA PHE A 646 -43.07 -21.92 28.88
C PHE A 646 -43.98 -21.35 27.78
N SER A 647 -44.75 -20.29 28.10
CA SER A 647 -45.53 -19.54 27.10
C SER A 647 -44.61 -18.79 26.12
N ASN A 648 -45.11 -18.42 24.93
CA ASN A 648 -44.26 -17.79 23.89
C ASN A 648 -43.59 -16.51 24.39
N ILE A 649 -44.33 -15.67 25.13
CA ILE A 649 -43.81 -14.43 25.71
C ILE A 649 -42.72 -14.74 26.75
N ILE A 650 -42.98 -15.67 27.68
CA ILE A 650 -41.98 -16.04 28.71
C ILE A 650 -40.74 -16.64 28.05
N THR A 651 -40.89 -17.50 27.03
CA THR A 651 -39.79 -18.08 26.25
C THR A 651 -38.89 -17.00 25.64
N LEU A 652 -39.46 -15.95 25.06
CA LEU A 652 -38.70 -14.83 24.49
C LEU A 652 -38.00 -14.00 25.58
N LEU A 653 -38.64 -13.79 26.74
CA LEU A 653 -38.03 -13.07 27.86
C LEU A 653 -36.85 -13.82 28.49
N ILE A 654 -36.97 -15.13 28.70
CA ILE A 654 -35.90 -15.96 29.30
C ILE A 654 -34.76 -16.26 28.31
N THR A 655 -34.93 -15.92 27.04
CA THR A 655 -33.84 -15.94 26.06
C THR A 655 -32.81 -14.84 26.33
N ALA A 656 -33.24 -13.67 26.81
CA ALA A 656 -32.36 -12.52 27.02
C ALA A 656 -31.26 -12.74 28.09
N PRO A 657 -31.55 -13.32 29.29
CA PRO A 657 -30.52 -13.61 30.28
C PRO A 657 -29.39 -14.50 29.79
N VAL A 658 -29.68 -15.46 28.89
CA VAL A 658 -28.68 -16.37 28.32
C VAL A 658 -27.66 -15.59 27.48
N TYR A 659 -28.14 -14.69 26.61
CA TYR A 659 -27.28 -13.83 25.81
C TYR A 659 -26.53 -12.80 26.65
N VAL A 660 -27.16 -12.20 27.67
CA VAL A 660 -26.49 -11.26 28.59
C VAL A 660 -25.32 -11.95 29.30
N PHE A 661 -25.51 -13.19 29.76
CA PHE A 661 -24.43 -13.98 30.35
C PHE A 661 -23.34 -14.28 29.32
N GLY A 662 -23.71 -14.72 28.11
CA GLY A 662 -22.77 -14.93 27.01
C GLY A 662 -21.93 -13.70 26.68
N PHE A 663 -22.53 -12.51 26.73
CA PHE A 663 -21.85 -11.23 26.51
C PHE A 663 -20.80 -10.97 27.59
N ILE A 664 -21.16 -11.15 28.87
CA ILE A 664 -20.24 -10.95 30.00
C ILE A 664 -19.07 -11.94 29.91
N THR A 665 -19.33 -13.22 29.62
CA THR A 665 -18.28 -14.24 29.51
C THR A 665 -17.38 -14.00 28.30
N ALA A 666 -17.96 -13.63 27.15
CA ALA A 666 -17.19 -13.37 25.93
C ALA A 666 -16.28 -12.13 26.08
N LEU A 667 -16.79 -11.09 26.74
CA LEU A 667 -16.01 -9.91 27.08
C LEU A 667 -14.88 -10.24 28.06
N GLY A 668 -15.17 -11.00 29.12
CA GLY A 668 -14.18 -11.47 30.10
C GLY A 668 -13.07 -12.31 29.46
N ASN A 669 -13.43 -13.29 28.63
CA ASN A 669 -12.46 -14.13 27.91
C ASN A 669 -11.59 -13.28 26.96
N SER A 670 -12.18 -12.30 26.28
CA SER A 670 -11.44 -11.40 25.38
C SER A 670 -10.46 -10.49 26.14
N PHE A 671 -10.82 -10.02 27.34
CA PHE A 671 -9.90 -9.25 28.20
C PHE A 671 -8.73 -10.10 28.68
N ILE A 672 -8.97 -11.36 29.05
CA ILE A 672 -7.91 -12.30 29.43
C ILE A 672 -7.01 -12.55 28.22
N ALA A 673 -7.59 -12.79 27.05
CA ALA A 673 -6.86 -12.99 25.79
C ALA A 673 -6.02 -11.78 25.39
N ASN A 674 -6.42 -10.56 25.75
CA ASN A 674 -5.60 -9.39 25.50
C ASN A 674 -4.40 -9.28 26.45
N ARG A 675 -4.46 -9.89 27.64
CA ARG A 675 -3.37 -9.91 28.62
C ARG A 675 -2.47 -11.13 28.50
N THR A 676 -2.93 -12.20 27.86
CA THR A 676 -2.17 -13.45 27.70
C THR A 676 -1.92 -13.76 26.23
N SER A 677 -0.74 -14.29 25.91
CA SER A 677 -0.39 -14.71 24.55
C SER A 677 -0.84 -16.14 24.21
N GLN A 678 -1.83 -16.68 24.93
CA GLN A 678 -2.27 -18.08 24.82
C GLN A 678 -3.63 -18.18 24.11
N ARG A 679 -3.66 -17.92 22.82
CA ARG A 679 -4.92 -17.80 22.05
C ARG A 679 -5.61 -19.15 21.92
N ALA A 680 -4.86 -20.21 21.64
CA ALA A 680 -5.44 -21.55 21.49
C ALA A 680 -6.13 -22.07 22.76
N VAL A 681 -5.54 -21.84 23.95
CA VAL A 681 -6.17 -22.24 25.22
C VAL A 681 -7.50 -21.51 25.38
N LEU A 682 -7.51 -20.20 25.11
CA LEU A 682 -8.67 -19.33 25.25
C LEU A 682 -9.74 -19.52 24.17
N ILE A 683 -9.48 -20.37 23.17
CA ILE A 683 -10.46 -20.86 22.19
C ILE A 683 -10.91 -22.27 22.54
N ALA A 684 -10.00 -23.12 23.01
CA ALA A 684 -10.30 -24.52 23.34
C ALA A 684 -11.20 -24.65 24.58
N TRP A 685 -10.89 -23.94 25.67
CA TRP A 685 -11.66 -24.08 26.91
C TRP A 685 -13.13 -23.63 26.76
N PRO A 686 -13.46 -22.50 26.08
CA PRO A 686 -14.86 -22.13 25.90
C PRO A 686 -15.59 -23.11 24.97
N LEU A 687 -14.91 -23.69 23.99
CA LEU A 687 -15.51 -24.73 23.15
C LEU A 687 -15.82 -26.02 23.92
N ILE A 688 -15.00 -26.37 24.92
CA ILE A 688 -15.33 -27.48 25.83
C ILE A 688 -16.61 -27.14 26.61
N ILE A 689 -16.74 -25.90 27.10
CA ILE A 689 -17.95 -25.44 27.78
C ILE A 689 -19.17 -25.46 26.84
N ASP A 690 -19.01 -25.09 25.57
CA ASP A 690 -20.05 -25.17 24.54
C ASP A 690 -20.51 -26.63 24.31
N ILE A 691 -19.57 -27.57 24.22
CA ILE A 691 -19.87 -29.01 24.11
C ILE A 691 -20.62 -29.50 25.34
N VAL A 692 -20.16 -29.17 26.55
CA VAL A 692 -20.85 -29.56 27.79
C VAL A 692 -22.27 -29.01 27.81
N GLY A 693 -22.45 -27.74 27.45
CA GLY A 693 -23.76 -27.12 27.33
C GLY A 693 -24.68 -27.83 26.34
N ASN A 694 -24.17 -28.12 25.13
CA ASN A 694 -24.90 -28.86 24.10
C ASN A 694 -25.29 -30.26 24.59
N VAL A 695 -24.35 -30.99 25.20
CA VAL A 695 -24.60 -32.33 25.76
C VAL A 695 -25.69 -32.28 26.83
N MET A 696 -25.67 -31.29 27.72
CA MET A 696 -26.72 -31.11 28.74
C MET A 696 -28.09 -30.86 28.11
N VAL A 697 -28.17 -30.06 27.04
CA VAL A 697 -29.43 -29.74 26.35
C VAL A 697 -30.02 -30.95 25.63
N ILE A 698 -29.20 -31.79 25.00
CA ILE A 698 -29.68 -32.95 24.22
C ILE A 698 -29.88 -34.22 25.04
N SER A 699 -29.14 -34.39 26.15
CA SER A 699 -29.19 -35.61 26.98
C SER A 699 -30.30 -35.57 28.03
N SER A 700 -30.58 -34.39 28.59
CA SER A 700 -31.56 -34.23 29.67
C SER A 700 -32.92 -33.78 29.15
N ARG A 701 -33.96 -34.04 29.95
CA ARG A 701 -35.30 -33.46 29.79
C ARG A 701 -35.64 -32.49 30.94
N ALA A 702 -34.84 -32.43 31.98
CA ALA A 702 -35.09 -31.56 33.13
C ALA A 702 -34.86 -30.09 32.75
N THR A 703 -35.84 -29.22 33.01
CA THR A 703 -35.81 -27.80 32.65
C THR A 703 -34.57 -27.09 33.15
N ALA A 704 -34.19 -27.30 34.42
CA ALA A 704 -33.01 -26.67 35.02
C ALA A 704 -31.72 -27.07 34.30
N VAL A 705 -31.53 -28.36 34.01
CA VAL A 705 -30.33 -28.87 33.33
C VAL A 705 -30.22 -28.30 31.91
N ARG A 706 -31.32 -28.28 31.17
CA ARG A 706 -31.33 -27.76 29.79
C ARG A 706 -31.10 -26.25 29.76
N TYR A 707 -31.74 -25.50 30.66
CA TYR A 707 -31.56 -24.06 30.71
C TYR A 707 -30.12 -23.69 31.11
N ILE A 708 -29.53 -24.33 32.13
CA ILE A 708 -28.10 -24.16 32.45
C ILE A 708 -27.22 -24.54 31.24
N GLY A 709 -27.54 -25.63 30.55
CA GLY A 709 -26.85 -26.03 29.32
C GLY A 709 -26.86 -24.94 28.25
N MET A 710 -28.00 -24.26 28.06
CA MET A 710 -28.13 -23.12 27.13
C MET A 710 -27.24 -21.92 27.53
N PHE A 711 -27.10 -21.63 28.83
CA PHE A 711 -26.13 -20.64 29.32
C PHE A 711 -24.70 -21.00 28.94
N LEU A 712 -24.32 -22.27 29.10
CA LEU A 712 -22.98 -22.75 28.76
C LEU A 712 -22.74 -22.76 27.24
N MET A 713 -23.72 -23.15 26.43
CA MET A 713 -23.65 -23.07 24.96
C MET A 713 -23.38 -21.64 24.50
N CYS A 714 -24.16 -20.68 25.02
CA CYS A 714 -24.00 -19.28 24.66
C CYS A 714 -22.66 -18.71 25.16
N ALA A 715 -22.27 -19.03 26.40
CA ALA A 715 -21.00 -18.57 26.94
C ALA A 715 -19.80 -19.12 26.17
N GLY A 716 -19.80 -20.42 25.85
CA GLY A 716 -18.71 -21.09 25.16
C GLY A 716 -18.52 -20.61 23.72
N SER A 717 -19.58 -20.70 22.91
CA SER A 717 -19.52 -20.40 21.47
C SER A 717 -19.15 -18.93 21.19
N TYR A 718 -19.77 -17.96 21.85
CA TYR A 718 -19.47 -16.54 21.65
C TYR A 718 -18.08 -16.14 22.19
N SER A 719 -17.64 -16.74 23.30
CA SER A 719 -16.31 -16.46 23.86
C SER A 719 -15.19 -16.97 22.95
N ALA A 720 -15.35 -18.16 22.37
CA ALA A 720 -14.38 -18.70 21.42
C ALA A 720 -14.36 -17.89 20.11
N PHE A 721 -15.53 -17.54 19.57
CA PHE A 721 -15.66 -16.75 18.35
C PHE A 721 -14.88 -15.42 18.41
N ASN A 722 -15.03 -14.65 19.51
CA ASN A 722 -14.35 -13.37 19.66
C ASN A 722 -12.82 -13.52 19.66
N VAL A 723 -12.29 -14.56 20.32
CA VAL A 723 -10.84 -14.81 20.37
C VAL A 723 -10.33 -15.30 19.01
N VAL A 724 -11.10 -16.10 18.27
CA VAL A 724 -10.76 -16.51 16.89
C VAL A 724 -10.61 -15.30 15.97
N GLN A 725 -11.54 -14.33 16.02
CA GLN A 725 -11.44 -13.10 15.23
C GLN A 725 -10.17 -12.31 15.53
N ALA A 726 -9.78 -12.22 16.81
CA ALA A 726 -8.53 -11.60 17.21
C ALA A 726 -7.30 -12.42 16.75
N TRP A 727 -7.39 -13.75 16.76
CA TRP A 727 -6.27 -14.63 16.40
C TRP A 727 -5.99 -14.64 14.90
N ILE A 728 -7.03 -14.54 14.06
CA ILE A 728 -6.89 -14.34 12.61
C ILE A 728 -6.05 -13.08 12.33
N ALA A 729 -6.31 -12.00 13.08
CA ALA A 729 -5.58 -10.73 12.95
C ALA A 729 -4.09 -10.85 13.22
N SER A 730 -3.73 -11.61 14.27
CA SER A 730 -2.33 -11.76 14.69
C SER A 730 -1.57 -12.84 13.93
N THR A 731 -2.24 -13.76 13.24
CA THR A 731 -1.59 -14.93 12.61
C THR A 731 -1.12 -14.63 11.18
N ILE A 732 -1.78 -13.71 10.47
CA ILE A 732 -1.40 -13.28 9.11
C ILE A 732 -0.98 -11.81 9.13
N PRO A 733 0.22 -11.48 9.65
CA PRO A 733 0.63 -10.09 9.79
C PRO A 733 1.02 -9.45 8.45
N ARG A 734 1.52 -10.24 7.47
CA ARG A 734 2.16 -9.79 6.20
C ARG A 734 1.89 -10.77 5.03
N THR A 735 1.80 -10.37 3.76
CA THR A 735 1.67 -9.02 3.17
C THR A 735 0.27 -8.42 3.39
N ARG A 736 0.12 -7.08 3.38
CA ARG A 736 -1.18 -6.39 3.50
C ARG A 736 -2.25 -6.95 2.54
N THR A 737 -1.86 -7.23 1.30
CA THR A 737 -2.72 -7.85 0.27
C THR A 737 -3.19 -9.24 0.69
N LYS A 738 -2.27 -10.11 1.12
CA LYS A 738 -2.60 -11.45 1.61
C LYS A 738 -3.50 -11.42 2.84
N ARG A 739 -3.22 -10.55 3.82
CA ARG A 739 -4.04 -10.37 5.02
C ARG A 739 -5.49 -10.06 4.64
N ALA A 740 -5.72 -9.05 3.78
CA ALA A 740 -7.05 -8.66 3.34
C ALA A 740 -7.80 -9.82 2.64
N ILE A 741 -7.11 -10.57 1.79
CA ILE A 741 -7.67 -11.74 1.09
C ILE A 741 -8.05 -12.84 2.08
N VAL A 742 -7.19 -13.18 3.04
CA VAL A 742 -7.48 -14.20 4.06
C VAL A 742 -8.71 -13.81 4.88
N TYR A 743 -8.82 -12.54 5.30
CA TYR A 743 -10.00 -12.06 6.01
C TYR A 743 -11.30 -12.22 5.21
N ALA A 744 -11.26 -11.89 3.91
CA ALA A 744 -12.40 -12.06 3.02
C ALA A 744 -12.78 -13.54 2.87
N LEU A 745 -11.80 -14.44 2.67
CA LEU A 745 -12.03 -15.87 2.56
C LEU A 745 -12.59 -16.47 3.86
N VAL A 746 -12.03 -16.08 5.01
CA VAL A 746 -12.51 -16.48 6.34
C VAL A 746 -13.97 -16.07 6.54
N ASN A 747 -14.34 -14.85 6.14
CA ASN A 747 -15.73 -14.39 6.25
C ASN A 747 -16.68 -15.11 5.28
N LEU A 748 -16.26 -15.29 4.01
CA LEU A 748 -17.02 -15.94 2.96
C LEU A 748 -17.33 -17.41 3.32
N PHE A 749 -16.28 -18.20 3.60
CA PHE A 749 -16.44 -19.60 3.98
C PHE A 749 -17.08 -19.74 5.35
N GLY A 750 -16.75 -18.86 6.30
CA GLY A 750 -17.38 -18.84 7.61
C GLY A 750 -18.90 -18.70 7.50
N ASN A 751 -19.41 -17.67 6.80
CA ASN A 751 -20.86 -17.44 6.69
C ASN A 751 -21.60 -18.51 5.88
N SER A 752 -20.89 -19.29 5.05
CA SER A 752 -21.49 -20.43 4.34
C SER A 752 -22.03 -21.51 5.29
N SER A 753 -21.53 -21.58 6.54
CA SER A 753 -22.05 -22.51 7.55
C SER A 753 -23.52 -22.32 7.86
N ASN A 754 -24.01 -21.08 7.76
CA ASN A 754 -25.41 -20.77 8.07
C ASN A 754 -26.38 -21.36 7.04
N ILE A 755 -25.92 -21.68 5.82
CA ILE A 755 -26.76 -22.28 4.77
C ILE A 755 -27.16 -23.70 5.18
N TYR A 756 -26.19 -24.56 5.49
CA TYR A 756 -26.48 -25.93 5.91
C TYR A 756 -26.89 -26.02 7.40
N GLY A 757 -26.38 -25.13 8.25
CA GLY A 757 -26.75 -25.04 9.66
C GLY A 757 -28.22 -24.72 9.87
N SER A 758 -28.88 -24.09 8.89
CA SER A 758 -30.33 -23.84 8.88
C SER A 758 -31.17 -25.13 8.93
N TYR A 759 -30.61 -26.29 8.61
CA TYR A 759 -31.33 -27.57 8.58
C TYR A 759 -31.08 -28.44 9.83
N PHE A 760 -30.34 -27.94 10.84
CA PHE A 760 -29.94 -28.76 11.99
C PHE A 760 -31.03 -28.96 13.05
N PHE A 761 -32.10 -28.17 13.01
CA PHE A 761 -33.15 -28.17 14.04
C PHE A 761 -34.53 -28.47 13.46
N PRO A 762 -34.74 -29.65 12.86
CA PRO A 762 -36.04 -30.02 12.35
C PRO A 762 -37.01 -30.30 13.49
N THR A 763 -38.29 -29.95 13.30
CA THR A 763 -39.33 -30.14 14.33
C THR A 763 -39.54 -31.61 14.70
N SER A 764 -39.18 -32.55 13.81
CA SER A 764 -39.23 -34.00 14.08
C SER A 764 -38.37 -34.44 15.26
N ASP A 765 -37.28 -33.70 15.53
CA ASP A 765 -36.29 -34.07 16.54
C ASP A 765 -36.53 -33.35 17.88
N SER A 766 -37.56 -32.51 17.93
CA SER A 766 -38.03 -31.85 19.15
C SER A 766 -38.45 -32.88 20.21
N PRO A 767 -38.22 -32.64 21.52
CA PRO A 767 -37.66 -31.42 22.12
C PRO A 767 -36.13 -31.42 22.23
N GLN A 768 -35.46 -32.56 22.00
CA GLN A 768 -34.05 -32.72 22.34
C GLN A 768 -33.10 -32.33 21.20
N TYR A 769 -33.58 -32.29 19.95
CA TYR A 769 -32.80 -31.97 18.75
C TYR A 769 -31.44 -32.67 18.71
N ARG A 770 -31.43 -33.99 19.01
CA ARG A 770 -30.19 -34.75 19.22
C ARG A 770 -29.26 -34.71 18.01
N PRO A 771 -29.72 -34.94 16.77
CA PRO A 771 -28.83 -34.87 15.60
C PRO A 771 -28.17 -33.49 15.49
N GLY A 772 -28.96 -32.42 15.59
CA GLY A 772 -28.46 -31.04 15.59
C GLY A 772 -27.38 -30.81 16.65
N GLY A 773 -27.67 -31.09 17.93
CA GLY A 773 -26.70 -30.88 19.00
C GLY A 773 -25.45 -31.77 18.95
N ILE A 774 -25.56 -33.00 18.40
CA ILE A 774 -24.39 -33.86 18.13
C ILE A 774 -23.52 -33.21 17.04
N THR A 775 -24.13 -32.73 15.95
CA THR A 775 -23.40 -32.05 14.89
C THR A 775 -22.70 -30.78 15.40
N LEU A 776 -23.39 -29.94 16.19
CA LEU A 776 -22.79 -28.77 16.81
C LEU A 776 -21.59 -29.13 17.69
N SER A 777 -21.74 -30.15 18.54
CA SER A 777 -20.67 -30.62 19.44
C SER A 777 -19.49 -31.21 18.66
N ALA A 778 -19.76 -31.93 17.57
CA ALA A 778 -18.72 -32.49 16.70
C ALA A 778 -17.91 -31.39 16.00
N PHE A 779 -18.56 -30.33 15.51
CA PHE A 779 -17.86 -29.18 14.93
C PHE A 779 -17.10 -28.38 15.99
N ALA A 780 -17.65 -28.22 17.21
CA ALA A 780 -16.92 -27.61 18.32
C ALA A 780 -15.66 -28.42 18.68
N ALA A 781 -15.76 -29.75 18.74
CA ALA A 781 -14.64 -30.65 18.99
C ALA A 781 -13.59 -30.59 17.86
N ALA A 782 -14.03 -30.58 16.60
CA ALA A 782 -13.15 -30.37 15.45
C ALA A 782 -12.43 -29.01 15.53
N GLY A 783 -13.15 -27.97 15.97
CA GLY A 783 -12.58 -26.64 16.23
C GLY A 783 -11.49 -26.66 17.29
N ILE A 784 -11.66 -27.42 18.38
CA ILE A 784 -10.63 -27.62 19.43
C ILE A 784 -9.40 -28.30 18.83
N VAL A 785 -9.58 -29.39 18.08
CA VAL A 785 -8.48 -30.14 17.45
C VAL A 785 -7.72 -29.25 16.48
N LEU A 786 -8.41 -28.55 15.58
CA LEU A 786 -7.79 -27.63 14.61
C LEU A 786 -7.07 -26.47 15.28
N THR A 787 -7.64 -25.93 16.36
CA THR A 787 -7.00 -24.89 17.19
C THR A 787 -5.70 -25.42 17.81
N GLY A 788 -5.72 -26.63 18.36
CA GLY A 788 -4.51 -27.29 18.89
C GLY A 788 -3.46 -27.57 17.81
N LEU A 789 -3.88 -28.04 16.63
CA LEU A 789 -2.99 -28.27 15.49
C LEU A 789 -2.36 -26.98 14.99
N LEU A 790 -3.14 -25.89 14.89
CA LEU A 790 -2.60 -24.58 14.52
C LEU A 790 -1.62 -24.08 15.58
N ALA A 791 -1.94 -24.21 16.87
CA ALA A 791 -1.03 -23.82 17.95
C ALA A 791 0.29 -24.62 17.92
N LEU A 792 0.22 -25.94 17.73
CA LEU A 792 1.41 -26.77 17.56
C LEU A 792 2.22 -26.35 16.33
N TYR A 793 1.55 -26.09 15.21
CA TYR A 793 2.19 -25.61 13.99
C TYR A 793 2.90 -24.27 14.21
N LEU A 794 2.21 -23.27 14.77
CA LEU A 794 2.79 -21.97 15.10
C LEU A 794 3.91 -22.07 16.12
N HIS A 795 3.80 -22.96 17.12
CA HIS A 795 4.87 -23.24 18.07
C HIS A 795 6.10 -23.84 17.37
N THR A 796 5.92 -24.80 16.45
CA THR A 796 7.06 -25.35 15.68
C THR A 796 7.72 -24.30 14.79
N LEU A 797 6.95 -23.36 14.24
CA LEU A 797 7.50 -22.21 13.51
C LEU A 797 8.28 -21.29 14.44
N ASN A 798 7.77 -21.00 15.63
CA ASN A 798 8.48 -20.19 16.63
C ASN A 798 9.79 -20.85 17.10
N VAL A 799 9.80 -22.17 17.30
CA VAL A 799 11.02 -22.90 17.68
C VAL A 799 12.04 -22.89 16.54
N LYS A 800 11.60 -23.04 15.28
CA LYS A 800 12.48 -22.93 14.11
C LYS A 800 13.02 -21.51 13.95
N ALA A 801 12.17 -20.51 14.08
CA ALA A 801 12.56 -19.11 14.06
C ALA A 801 13.59 -18.85 15.15
N GLN A 802 13.32 -19.22 16.41
CA GLN A 802 14.23 -19.02 17.53
C GLN A 802 15.60 -19.68 17.32
N LYS A 803 15.65 -20.93 16.82
CA LYS A 803 16.92 -21.58 16.48
C LYS A 803 17.69 -20.81 15.43
N ALA A 804 17.00 -20.32 14.40
CA ALA A 804 17.62 -19.49 13.39
C ALA A 804 18.08 -18.13 13.97
N GLU A 805 17.33 -17.52 14.91
CA GLU A 805 17.76 -16.29 15.63
C GLU A 805 19.03 -16.54 16.45
N GLU A 806 19.14 -17.71 17.07
CA GLU A 806 20.32 -18.12 17.85
C GLU A 806 21.55 -18.39 16.95
N GLU A 807 21.32 -18.81 15.70
CA GLU A 807 22.37 -19.09 14.70
C GLU A 807 22.88 -17.82 13.98
N ASP A 808 22.01 -16.87 13.64
CA ASP A 808 22.34 -15.69 12.82
C ASP A 808 22.19 -14.33 13.52
N GLY A 809 21.66 -14.31 14.75
CA GLY A 809 21.45 -13.09 15.54
C GLY A 809 20.33 -12.17 15.05
N GLN A 810 19.50 -12.60 14.09
CA GLN A 810 18.41 -11.79 13.53
C GLN A 810 17.08 -12.08 14.21
N ILE A 811 16.40 -11.04 14.72
CA ILE A 811 15.09 -11.14 15.37
C ILE A 811 14.01 -11.42 14.32
N ARG A 812 13.24 -12.49 14.51
CA ARG A 812 12.15 -12.96 13.65
C ARG A 812 10.78 -12.77 14.32
N TYR A 813 9.72 -12.74 13.50
CA TYR A 813 8.35 -12.64 14.01
C TYR A 813 7.97 -13.89 14.81
N LYS A 814 7.49 -13.69 16.04
CA LYS A 814 7.00 -14.77 16.89
C LYS A 814 5.48 -14.82 16.83
N TYR A 815 4.95 -15.92 16.33
CA TYR A 815 3.52 -16.16 16.26
C TYR A 815 2.93 -16.30 17.66
N ILE A 816 1.78 -15.69 17.88
CA ILE A 816 0.96 -15.93 19.06
C ILE A 816 0.21 -17.25 18.82
N TRP A 817 0.41 -18.22 19.70
CA TRP A 817 -0.17 -19.56 19.58
C TRP A 817 -1.31 -19.80 20.57
#